data_AF-A0AAP0XAJ4-F1
#
_entry.id   AF-A0AAP0XAJ4-F1
#
_cell.length_a   1.000
_cell.length_b   1.000
_cell.length_c   1.000
_cell.angle_alpha   90.00
_cell.angle_beta   90.00
_cell.angle_gamma   90.00
#
_symmetry.space_group_name_H-M   'P 1'
#
loop_
_entity.id
_entity.type
_entity.pdbx_description
1 polymer ?
#
loop_
_entity_poly.entity_id
_entity_poly.type
_entity_poly.pdbx_seq_one_letter_code
_entity_poly.pdbx_strand_id
1 'polypeptide(L)'
;MSSQETIMVFMKKQIHFLCSQKKASLLEGVKKSAKEVVGVEVVMHVKAKNDNGTTQMDAIFRAVHDQSKDTPVVGHIAREAPEGKLLETWAEKLKDANFQLSDVTNGFSDLFAIKDSTELTNVKKAAFLTSSVMKHFVVPKLEKVIDEEKKVSHSSLMDDTEKTILEPARIKVKLKAENVDICYPPIFQSGGEFDLKPSASSNDENLYYDSTSVIICAIGSRYNSYCSNVARTFLIDANAMQSKAYEVLLKAHEAAISALKPGNKVSAAYQAAIAIVEKDAPELVANFTKSAGTGIGLEFRESGLSLNAKNDRMLKPGMVFNVSLGFQSLQTETKNPKTQKFSVLLADTVIVGEKVPDVVTSISSKAVKDVAYSFNEDDDEEEERPKVKVEANGGEALSSKATLRSDNQEMSKEELRRQHQAELARQKNEETARRLAGGGAGMNDNRGAVKTTGDLVAYKNVNDLPPPRELMIQVDQKNEAVLLPIYGTMVPFHVATVKSVSSQQDTNRTCYIRIIFNVPGTPFSPLDTSNQKFQGSIYLKEVSFRSKNPRHISEIVQMIKTLRRQVASRESERAERATLVTQERLQLAGAKFKPIRLSDLWIRPPFGGRGRKLTGTLEGHTNGFRYSTSRPDERVDIMFGNIKHAFFQAAEKEMITLLHFHLHNHIMVGNKKTKDVQFYVEVMDVVQTVGGGKRSAYDPDEIEEEQRERDRKNKINTDFQNFVNRVNDLWGQPQFKGLDLEFDQPLRELGFHGVPHKASAFIVPTSSCLVELIETPFLVITLSEIEIVNLERVGLGQKNFDMTIVFKDFKRDCPSD
;
A
#
# COMPACT_ATOMS: atom_id res chain seq x y z
N MET A 1 -18.22 -24.46 6.99
CA MET A 1 -17.90 -24.81 8.39
C MET A 1 -18.52 -26.16 8.70
N SER A 2 -17.73 -27.17 9.10
CA SER A 2 -18.31 -28.44 9.58
C SER A 2 -19.03 -28.17 10.89
N SER A 3 -20.32 -28.45 10.98
CA SER A 3 -21.09 -28.37 12.23
C SER A 3 -20.34 -29.15 13.32
N GLN A 4 -19.80 -28.42 14.29
CA GLN A 4 -19.07 -29.03 15.39
C GLN A 4 -20.08 -29.54 16.42
N GLU A 5 -20.70 -30.68 16.16
CA GLU A 5 -21.70 -31.28 17.05
C GLU A 5 -21.05 -31.74 18.38
N THR A 6 -21.35 -31.08 19.50
CA THR A 6 -20.93 -31.48 20.85
C THR A 6 -21.90 -30.91 21.88
N ILE A 7 -22.30 -31.72 22.86
CA ILE A 7 -23.12 -31.30 24.00
C ILE A 7 -22.28 -31.42 25.26
N MET A 8 -22.36 -30.40 26.12
CA MET A 8 -21.65 -30.34 27.40
C MET A 8 -22.65 -30.07 28.50
N VAL A 9 -22.67 -30.94 29.52
CA VAL A 9 -23.56 -30.80 30.68
C VAL A 9 -22.70 -30.74 31.94
N PHE A 10 -22.78 -29.60 32.63
CA PHE A 10 -22.05 -29.34 33.86
C PHE A 10 -22.94 -29.64 35.06
N MET A 11 -22.50 -30.53 35.94
CA MET A 11 -23.18 -30.89 37.18
C MET A 11 -22.24 -30.66 38.37
N LYS A 12 -22.78 -30.76 39.60
CA LYS A 12 -22.02 -30.49 40.83
C LYS A 12 -20.83 -31.44 41.02
N LYS A 13 -20.95 -32.70 40.60
CA LYS A 13 -19.91 -33.73 40.75
C LYS A 13 -19.33 -34.22 39.43
N GLN A 14 -20.02 -33.99 38.31
CA GLN A 14 -19.67 -34.57 37.02
C GLN A 14 -19.79 -33.55 35.88
N ILE A 15 -18.95 -33.66 34.87
CA ILE A 15 -19.09 -32.95 33.59
C ILE A 15 -19.23 -33.99 32.49
N HIS A 16 -20.34 -33.96 31.77
CA HIS A 16 -20.64 -34.89 30.70
C HIS A 16 -20.36 -34.25 29.34
N PHE A 17 -19.57 -34.93 28.51
CA PHE A 17 -19.32 -34.52 27.13
C PHE A 17 -19.90 -35.55 26.17
N LEU A 18 -20.82 -35.15 25.30
CA LEU A 18 -21.29 -35.97 24.17
C LEU A 18 -20.67 -35.45 22.88
N CYS A 19 -19.72 -36.21 22.32
CA CYS A 19 -18.96 -35.78 21.14
C CYS A 19 -18.44 -36.95 20.31
N SER A 20 -17.79 -36.67 19.18
CA SER A 20 -17.15 -37.69 18.34
C SER A 20 -15.88 -38.24 18.96
N GLN A 21 -15.45 -39.43 18.55
CA GLN A 21 -14.23 -40.08 19.05
C GLN A 21 -12.99 -39.18 18.98
N LYS A 22 -12.84 -38.40 17.88
CA LYS A 22 -11.70 -37.49 17.71
C LYS A 22 -11.68 -36.39 18.76
N LYS A 23 -12.84 -35.79 19.05
CA LYS A 23 -12.99 -34.76 20.09
C LYS A 23 -12.81 -35.36 21.48
N ALA A 24 -13.31 -36.58 21.70
CA ALA A 24 -13.14 -37.27 22.97
C ALA A 24 -11.66 -37.46 23.32
N SER A 25 -10.84 -37.92 22.36
CA SER A 25 -9.40 -38.06 22.55
C SER A 25 -8.67 -36.74 22.85
N LEU A 26 -9.14 -35.61 22.33
CA LEU A 26 -8.58 -34.28 22.65
C LEU A 26 -8.97 -33.84 24.06
N LEU A 27 -10.20 -34.14 24.49
CA LEU A 27 -10.74 -33.75 25.79
C LEU A 27 -10.31 -34.68 26.94
N GLU A 28 -9.72 -35.85 26.67
CA GLU A 28 -9.15 -36.71 27.73
C GLU A 28 -8.14 -35.98 28.63
N GLY A 29 -7.40 -35.02 28.07
CA GLY A 29 -6.45 -34.20 28.83
C GLY A 29 -7.10 -33.36 29.93
N VAL A 30 -8.39 -33.03 29.83
CA VAL A 30 -9.08 -32.20 30.83
C VAL A 30 -9.54 -32.98 32.05
N LYS A 31 -9.60 -34.32 32.01
CA LYS A 31 -10.10 -35.14 33.13
C LYS A 31 -9.29 -34.91 34.41
N LYS A 32 -7.96 -34.89 34.28
CA LYS A 32 -7.04 -34.67 35.41
C LYS A 32 -7.23 -33.26 35.99
N SER A 33 -7.20 -32.25 35.14
CA SER A 33 -7.33 -30.84 35.56
C SER A 33 -8.69 -30.54 36.20
N ALA A 34 -9.79 -31.08 35.67
CA ALA A 34 -11.12 -30.89 36.24
C ALA A 34 -11.23 -31.48 37.66
N LYS A 35 -10.63 -32.66 37.88
CA LYS A 35 -10.59 -33.30 39.20
C LYS A 35 -9.72 -32.52 40.19
N GLU A 36 -8.60 -31.97 39.75
CA GLU A 36 -7.67 -31.20 40.60
C GLU A 36 -8.21 -29.82 40.98
N VAL A 37 -8.86 -29.11 40.06
CA VAL A 37 -9.27 -27.70 40.27
C VAL A 37 -10.63 -27.58 40.94
N VAL A 38 -11.62 -28.35 40.47
CA VAL A 38 -13.03 -28.22 40.93
C VAL A 38 -13.57 -29.52 41.54
N GLY A 39 -12.79 -30.59 41.60
CA GLY A 39 -13.19 -31.85 42.22
C GLY A 39 -14.26 -32.64 41.45
N VAL A 40 -14.45 -32.36 40.16
CA VAL A 40 -15.48 -32.99 39.33
C VAL A 40 -14.90 -34.10 38.45
N GLU A 41 -15.70 -35.14 38.23
CA GLU A 41 -15.38 -36.24 37.32
C GLU A 41 -15.86 -35.92 35.89
N VAL A 42 -14.98 -36.11 34.91
CA VAL A 42 -15.32 -35.88 33.50
C VAL A 42 -15.71 -37.20 32.83
N VAL A 43 -16.95 -37.28 32.36
CA VAL A 43 -17.53 -38.46 31.72
C VAL A 43 -17.68 -38.21 30.22
N MET A 44 -17.04 -39.07 29.41
CA MET A 44 -17.02 -38.95 27.95
C MET A 44 -18.02 -39.93 27.31
N HIS A 45 -18.99 -39.38 26.58
CA HIS A 45 -19.97 -40.11 25.80
C HIS A 45 -19.60 -40.01 24.32
N VAL A 46 -19.09 -41.09 23.76
CA VAL A 46 -18.65 -41.12 22.36
C VAL A 46 -19.82 -41.47 21.45
N LYS A 47 -20.13 -40.56 20.50
CA LYS A 47 -21.11 -40.76 19.44
C LYS A 47 -20.45 -41.34 18.19
N ALA A 48 -20.98 -42.45 17.68
CA ALA A 48 -20.57 -43.01 16.39
C ALA A 48 -21.07 -42.13 15.22
N LYS A 49 -20.44 -42.27 14.03
CA LYS A 49 -20.74 -41.42 12.86
C LYS A 49 -22.19 -41.54 12.37
N ASN A 50 -22.79 -42.73 12.48
CA ASN A 50 -24.15 -43.02 12.00
C ASN A 50 -25.18 -43.08 13.14
N ASP A 51 -24.79 -42.69 14.35
CA ASP A 51 -25.64 -42.72 15.54
C ASP A 51 -26.22 -41.32 15.79
N ASN A 52 -27.49 -41.30 16.19
CA ASN A 52 -28.22 -40.07 16.57
C ASN A 52 -27.86 -39.62 17.99
N GLY A 53 -27.15 -40.44 18.77
CA GLY A 53 -26.67 -40.08 20.10
C GLY A 53 -27.72 -40.23 21.20
N THR A 54 -28.91 -40.73 20.87
CA THR A 54 -30.06 -40.89 21.78
C THR A 54 -29.69 -41.66 23.04
N THR A 55 -29.03 -42.82 22.92
CA THR A 55 -28.65 -43.67 24.05
C THR A 55 -27.74 -42.93 25.04
N GLN A 56 -26.82 -42.13 24.50
CA GLN A 56 -25.88 -41.34 25.28
C GLN A 56 -26.59 -40.15 25.94
N MET A 57 -27.52 -39.49 25.24
CA MET A 57 -28.37 -38.45 25.84
C MET A 57 -29.19 -39.00 27.01
N ASP A 58 -29.78 -40.18 26.86
CA ASP A 58 -30.55 -40.85 27.92
C ASP A 58 -29.67 -41.25 29.11
N ALA A 59 -28.40 -41.59 28.88
CA ALA A 59 -27.44 -41.81 29.94
C ALA A 59 -27.11 -40.52 30.71
N ILE A 60 -27.00 -39.38 30.02
CA ILE A 60 -26.79 -38.07 30.65
C ILE A 60 -28.01 -37.68 31.48
N PHE A 61 -29.23 -37.85 30.95
CA PHE A 61 -30.46 -37.52 31.68
C PHE A 61 -30.67 -38.38 32.92
N ARG A 62 -30.37 -39.69 32.84
CA ARG A 62 -30.35 -40.55 34.03
C ARG A 62 -29.39 -40.02 35.10
N ALA A 63 -28.17 -39.64 34.70
CA ALA A 63 -27.21 -39.05 35.64
C ALA A 63 -27.68 -37.71 36.25
N VAL A 64 -28.41 -36.88 35.49
CA VAL A 64 -29.05 -35.66 36.01
C VAL A 64 -30.09 -36.00 37.08
N HIS A 65 -30.97 -36.97 36.82
CA HIS A 65 -31.98 -37.42 37.80
C HIS A 65 -31.34 -38.05 39.04
N ASP A 66 -30.31 -38.89 38.88
CA ASP A 66 -29.64 -39.57 39.99
C ASP A 66 -28.96 -38.60 40.98
N GLN A 67 -28.57 -37.40 40.51
CA GLN A 67 -27.95 -36.37 41.34
C GLN A 67 -28.96 -35.40 41.99
N SER A 68 -30.24 -35.47 41.63
CA SER A 68 -31.30 -34.59 42.16
C SER A 68 -32.28 -35.36 43.04
N LYS A 69 -32.65 -34.78 44.19
CA LYS A 69 -33.71 -35.35 45.06
C LYS A 69 -35.13 -34.89 44.66
N ASP A 70 -35.21 -33.78 43.94
CA ASP A 70 -36.44 -33.13 43.45
C ASP A 70 -36.39 -33.01 41.91
N THR A 71 -37.41 -32.41 41.29
CA THR A 71 -37.42 -32.09 39.85
C THR A 71 -36.16 -31.31 39.45
N PRO A 72 -35.28 -31.84 38.59
CA PRO A 72 -34.02 -31.18 38.25
C PRO A 72 -34.26 -29.87 37.51
N VAL A 73 -33.56 -28.81 37.93
CA VAL A 73 -33.52 -27.53 37.22
C VAL A 73 -32.33 -27.53 36.27
N VAL A 74 -32.59 -27.42 34.97
CA VAL A 74 -31.55 -27.42 33.93
C VAL A 74 -31.42 -26.02 33.35
N GLY A 75 -30.26 -25.43 33.56
CA GLY A 75 -29.87 -24.17 32.93
C GLY A 75 -29.49 -24.38 31.47
N HIS A 76 -30.10 -23.65 30.55
CA HIS A 76 -29.71 -23.63 29.14
C HIS A 76 -29.71 -22.21 28.57
N ILE A 77 -29.03 -22.00 27.44
CA ILE A 77 -29.05 -20.72 26.72
C ILE A 77 -30.33 -20.68 25.90
N ALA A 78 -31.38 -20.04 26.42
CA ALA A 78 -32.73 -20.14 25.85
C ALA A 78 -32.87 -19.43 24.49
N ARG A 79 -31.95 -18.52 24.16
CA ARG A 79 -31.97 -17.73 22.91
C ARG A 79 -31.28 -18.41 21.74
N GLU A 80 -30.57 -19.52 21.95
CA GLU A 80 -29.91 -20.26 20.88
C GLU A 80 -30.90 -21.20 20.18
N ALA A 81 -30.96 -21.12 18.85
CA ALA A 81 -31.71 -22.06 18.05
C ALA A 81 -30.91 -23.36 17.87
N PRO A 82 -31.51 -24.54 18.11
CA PRO A 82 -30.84 -25.80 17.85
C PRO A 82 -30.65 -25.98 16.34
N GLU A 83 -29.40 -26.04 15.90
CA GLU A 83 -29.05 -26.29 14.49
C GLU A 83 -28.37 -27.65 14.32
N GLY A 84 -28.98 -28.50 13.48
CA GLY A 84 -28.43 -29.81 13.14
C GLY A 84 -28.99 -30.95 13.99
N LYS A 85 -28.95 -32.14 13.41
CA LYS A 85 -29.67 -33.34 13.90
C LYS A 85 -29.43 -33.64 15.38
N LEU A 86 -28.18 -33.50 15.86
CA LEU A 86 -27.84 -33.80 17.26
C LEU A 86 -28.50 -32.81 18.23
N LEU A 87 -28.44 -31.51 17.94
CA LEU A 87 -28.98 -30.47 18.81
C LEU A 87 -30.51 -30.42 18.74
N GLU A 88 -31.09 -30.65 17.57
CA GLU A 88 -32.54 -30.81 17.39
C GLU A 88 -33.07 -31.98 18.24
N THR A 89 -32.44 -33.16 18.12
CA THR A 89 -32.82 -34.35 18.92
C THR A 89 -32.63 -34.10 20.42
N TRP A 90 -31.56 -33.40 20.83
CA TRP A 90 -31.34 -33.02 22.21
C TRP A 90 -32.43 -32.08 22.73
N ALA A 91 -32.80 -31.06 21.95
CA ALA A 91 -33.81 -30.09 22.34
C ALA A 91 -35.21 -30.72 22.45
N GLU A 92 -35.57 -31.64 21.56
CA GLU A 92 -36.80 -32.45 21.66
C GLU A 92 -36.79 -33.28 22.94
N LYS A 93 -35.72 -34.04 23.17
CA LYS A 93 -35.58 -34.87 24.37
C LYS A 93 -35.57 -34.07 25.66
N LEU A 94 -34.98 -32.88 25.67
CA LEU A 94 -34.95 -31.99 26.84
C LEU A 94 -36.36 -31.50 27.22
N LYS A 95 -37.24 -31.28 26.24
CA LYS A 95 -38.65 -30.92 26.46
C LYS A 95 -39.43 -32.09 27.07
N ASP A 96 -39.14 -33.32 26.64
CA ASP A 96 -39.82 -34.53 27.09
C ASP A 96 -39.30 -35.06 28.44
N ALA A 97 -38.13 -34.63 28.89
CA ALA A 97 -37.43 -35.16 30.06
C ALA A 97 -37.92 -34.65 31.43
N ASN A 98 -39.05 -33.95 31.50
CA ASN A 98 -39.65 -33.45 32.75
C ASN A 98 -38.67 -32.63 33.63
N PHE A 99 -37.83 -31.80 33.01
CA PHE A 99 -36.93 -30.87 33.70
C PHE A 99 -37.54 -29.48 33.80
N GLN A 100 -37.21 -28.76 34.88
CA GLN A 100 -37.49 -27.33 34.95
C GLN A 100 -36.39 -26.58 34.20
N LEU A 101 -36.73 -26.01 33.04
CA LEU A 101 -35.77 -25.26 32.22
C LEU A 101 -35.65 -23.82 32.68
N SER A 102 -34.42 -23.31 32.81
CA SER A 102 -34.13 -21.92 33.19
C SER A 102 -33.09 -21.30 32.26
N ASP A 103 -33.28 -20.03 31.90
CA ASP A 103 -32.33 -19.30 31.07
C ASP A 103 -31.11 -18.85 31.88
N VAL A 104 -29.92 -19.29 31.48
CA VAL A 104 -28.63 -18.94 32.12
C VAL A 104 -27.81 -17.94 31.30
N THR A 105 -28.37 -17.37 30.23
CA THR A 105 -27.68 -16.39 29.35
C THR A 105 -27.07 -15.23 30.14
N ASN A 106 -27.80 -14.69 31.13
CA ASN A 106 -27.31 -13.59 31.97
C ASN A 106 -26.12 -14.01 32.86
N GLY A 107 -26.11 -15.25 33.34
CA GLY A 107 -25.03 -15.79 34.15
C GLY A 107 -23.73 -15.93 33.35
N PHE A 108 -23.81 -16.42 32.11
CA PHE A 108 -22.66 -16.44 31.20
C PHE A 108 -22.21 -15.04 30.81
N SER A 109 -23.15 -14.11 30.57
CA SER A 109 -22.81 -12.71 30.32
C SER A 109 -22.04 -12.09 31.48
N ASP A 110 -22.38 -12.41 32.73
CA ASP A 110 -21.64 -11.93 33.91
C ASP A 110 -20.27 -12.61 34.05
N LEU A 111 -20.19 -13.89 33.70
CA LEU A 111 -18.93 -14.65 33.72
C LEU A 111 -17.92 -14.10 32.70
N PHE A 112 -18.37 -13.76 31.49
CA PHE A 112 -17.53 -13.24 30.42
C PHE A 112 -17.33 -11.71 30.45
N ALA A 113 -18.02 -11.02 31.37
CA ALA A 113 -17.99 -9.57 31.44
C ALA A 113 -16.58 -9.02 31.70
N ILE A 114 -15.84 -9.64 32.62
CA ILE A 114 -14.51 -9.20 33.05
C ILE A 114 -13.47 -10.09 32.37
N LYS A 115 -12.59 -9.46 31.60
CA LYS A 115 -11.54 -10.16 30.84
C LYS A 115 -10.26 -10.23 31.67
N ASP A 116 -9.61 -11.39 31.66
CA ASP A 116 -8.28 -11.57 32.27
C ASP A 116 -7.15 -10.93 31.43
N SER A 117 -5.91 -10.94 31.93
CA SER A 117 -4.77 -10.32 31.22
C SER A 117 -4.48 -10.91 29.84
N THR A 118 -4.70 -12.21 29.67
CA THR A 118 -4.50 -12.94 28.39
C THR A 118 -5.60 -12.56 27.40
N GLU A 119 -6.84 -12.52 27.87
CA GLU A 119 -8.01 -12.10 27.10
C GLU A 119 -7.86 -10.64 26.64
N LEU A 120 -7.49 -9.74 27.56
CA LEU A 120 -7.22 -8.34 27.24
C LEU A 120 -6.09 -8.20 26.21
N THR A 121 -5.06 -9.05 26.29
CA THR A 121 -3.99 -9.07 25.29
C THR A 121 -4.50 -9.50 23.91
N ASN A 122 -5.39 -10.49 23.84
CA ASN A 122 -6.00 -10.92 22.59
C ASN A 122 -6.92 -9.84 22.00
N VAL A 123 -7.73 -9.19 22.84
CA VAL A 123 -8.55 -8.01 22.45
C VAL A 123 -7.66 -6.89 21.91
N LYS A 124 -6.54 -6.57 22.58
CA LYS A 124 -5.58 -5.56 22.12
C LYS A 124 -4.97 -5.92 20.76
N LYS A 125 -4.64 -7.19 20.53
CA LYS A 125 -4.13 -7.66 19.23
C LYS A 125 -5.19 -7.55 18.13
N ALA A 126 -6.43 -7.94 18.41
CA ALA A 126 -7.55 -7.79 17.49
C ALA A 126 -7.76 -6.30 17.16
N ALA A 127 -7.86 -5.44 18.16
CA ALA A 127 -8.05 -3.99 17.99
C ALA A 127 -6.90 -3.33 17.22
N PHE A 128 -5.65 -3.75 17.49
CA PHE A 128 -4.48 -3.29 16.75
C PHE A 128 -4.57 -3.68 15.27
N LEU A 129 -4.98 -4.92 14.97
CA LEU A 129 -5.20 -5.35 13.58
C LEU A 129 -6.31 -4.54 12.91
N THR A 130 -7.46 -4.42 13.56
CA THR A 130 -8.61 -3.66 13.04
C THR A 130 -8.26 -2.20 12.73
N SER A 131 -7.61 -1.51 13.67
CA SER A 131 -7.20 -0.11 13.46
C SER A 131 -6.07 0.03 12.43
N SER A 132 -5.17 -0.96 12.33
CA SER A 132 -4.13 -0.98 11.29
C SER A 132 -4.72 -1.21 9.90
N VAL A 133 -5.73 -2.07 9.76
CA VAL A 133 -6.45 -2.27 8.48
C VAL A 133 -7.18 -0.99 8.09
N MET A 134 -7.88 -0.34 9.02
CA MET A 134 -8.53 0.95 8.75
C MET A 134 -7.52 1.99 8.25
N LYS A 135 -6.41 2.18 8.96
CA LYS A 135 -5.41 3.23 8.66
C LYS A 135 -4.53 2.94 7.45
N HIS A 136 -4.04 1.71 7.29
CA HIS A 136 -3.00 1.39 6.30
C HIS A 136 -3.56 0.77 5.01
N PHE A 137 -4.84 0.38 5.02
CA PHE A 137 -5.48 -0.20 3.85
C PHE A 137 -6.73 0.57 3.45
N VAL A 138 -7.72 0.69 4.34
CA VAL A 138 -9.02 1.27 3.95
C VAL A 138 -8.94 2.75 3.64
N VAL A 139 -8.32 3.57 4.50
CA VAL A 139 -8.14 5.01 4.23
C VAL A 139 -7.37 5.23 2.91
N PRO A 140 -6.16 4.67 2.71
CA PRO A 140 -5.44 4.82 1.43
C PRO A 140 -6.19 4.28 0.21
N LYS A 141 -7.00 3.22 0.38
CA LYS A 141 -7.81 2.66 -0.70
C LYS A 141 -8.97 3.58 -1.05
N LEU A 142 -9.63 4.18 -0.06
CA LEU A 142 -10.70 5.16 -0.28
C LEU A 142 -10.14 6.42 -0.94
N GLU A 143 -9.08 7.00 -0.39
CA GLU A 143 -8.35 8.14 -0.98
C GLU A 143 -8.02 7.84 -2.45
N LYS A 144 -7.38 6.71 -2.72
CA LYS A 144 -7.07 6.30 -4.09
C LYS A 144 -8.29 6.15 -5.00
N VAL A 145 -9.39 5.59 -4.49
CA VAL A 145 -10.62 5.41 -5.29
C VAL A 145 -11.26 6.77 -5.60
N ILE A 146 -11.24 7.69 -4.65
CA ILE A 146 -11.76 9.05 -4.77
C ILE A 146 -10.88 9.86 -5.73
N ASP A 147 -9.56 9.87 -5.53
CA ASP A 147 -8.57 10.60 -6.33
C ASP A 147 -8.51 10.12 -7.79
N GLU A 148 -8.59 8.80 -8.02
CA GLU A 148 -8.59 8.22 -9.36
C GLU A 148 -9.99 8.16 -9.99
N GLU A 149 -11.02 8.71 -9.31
CA GLU A 149 -12.44 8.66 -9.68
C GLU A 149 -12.92 7.26 -10.12
N LYS A 150 -12.45 6.23 -9.43
CA LYS A 150 -12.76 4.84 -9.78
C LYS A 150 -14.15 4.43 -9.32
N LYS A 151 -14.88 3.80 -10.23
CA LYS A 151 -16.14 3.11 -9.90
C LYS A 151 -15.83 1.77 -9.23
N VAL A 152 -15.92 1.73 -7.91
CA VAL A 152 -15.76 0.52 -7.10
C VAL A 152 -17.02 0.31 -6.25
N SER A 153 -17.56 -0.90 -6.23
CA SER A 153 -18.72 -1.24 -5.40
C SER A 153 -18.37 -1.36 -3.92
N HIS A 154 -19.34 -1.12 -3.04
CA HIS A 154 -19.16 -1.37 -1.61
C HIS A 154 -18.80 -2.83 -1.31
N SER A 155 -19.40 -3.80 -2.02
CA SER A 155 -19.08 -5.22 -1.94
C SER A 155 -17.64 -5.54 -2.34
N SER A 156 -17.10 -4.88 -3.38
CA SER A 156 -15.70 -5.07 -3.77
C SER A 156 -14.73 -4.53 -2.71
N LEU A 157 -15.05 -3.39 -2.07
CA LEU A 157 -14.24 -2.85 -0.96
C LEU A 157 -14.30 -3.75 0.28
N MET A 158 -15.47 -4.35 0.55
CA MET A 158 -15.65 -5.34 1.60
C MET A 158 -14.74 -6.55 1.38
N ASP A 159 -14.79 -7.18 0.20
CA ASP A 159 -13.98 -8.36 -0.13
C ASP A 159 -12.46 -8.09 -0.04
N ASP A 160 -12.04 -6.94 -0.54
CA ASP A 160 -10.65 -6.49 -0.49
C ASP A 160 -10.17 -6.28 0.96
N THR A 161 -11.04 -5.71 1.80
CA THR A 161 -10.77 -5.47 3.22
C THR A 161 -10.74 -6.78 4.00
N GLU A 162 -11.67 -7.70 3.73
CA GLU A 162 -11.72 -9.02 4.35
C GLU A 162 -10.43 -9.81 4.08
N LYS A 163 -9.98 -9.86 2.82
CA LYS A 163 -8.70 -10.51 2.44
C LYS A 163 -7.52 -9.90 3.20
N THR A 164 -7.55 -8.58 3.41
CA THR A 164 -6.47 -7.87 4.12
C THR A 164 -6.47 -8.18 5.62
N ILE A 165 -7.64 -8.34 6.24
CA ILE A 165 -7.75 -8.78 7.64
C ILE A 165 -7.18 -10.19 7.79
N LEU A 166 -7.58 -11.12 6.91
CA LEU A 166 -7.13 -12.52 6.95
C LEU A 166 -5.63 -12.67 6.65
N GLU A 167 -5.03 -11.73 5.93
CA GLU A 167 -3.60 -11.71 5.60
C GLU A 167 -2.87 -10.49 6.20
N PRO A 168 -2.67 -10.44 7.54
CA PRO A 168 -2.10 -9.28 8.23
C PRO A 168 -0.68 -8.90 7.77
N ALA A 169 0.03 -9.82 7.13
CA ALA A 169 1.35 -9.56 6.53
C ALA A 169 1.31 -8.52 5.41
N ARG A 170 0.18 -8.37 4.69
CA ARG A 170 0.01 -7.38 3.61
C ARG A 170 0.19 -5.94 4.11
N ILE A 171 -0.26 -5.67 5.33
CA ILE A 171 -0.15 -4.36 5.99
C ILE A 171 1.00 -4.31 7.01
N LYS A 172 1.99 -5.22 6.89
CA LYS A 172 3.18 -5.28 7.77
C LYS A 172 2.86 -5.53 9.26
N VAL A 173 1.69 -6.07 9.58
CA VAL A 173 1.29 -6.43 10.95
C VAL A 173 1.80 -7.84 11.29
N LYS A 174 2.60 -7.94 12.35
CA LYS A 174 3.22 -9.20 12.80
C LYS A 174 2.29 -10.00 13.72
N LEU A 175 1.15 -10.44 13.19
CA LEU A 175 0.24 -11.37 13.86
C LEU A 175 0.20 -12.71 13.13
N LYS A 176 -0.07 -13.78 13.89
CA LYS A 176 -0.25 -15.11 13.32
C LYS A 176 -1.57 -15.20 12.57
N ALA A 177 -1.53 -15.38 11.26
CA ALA A 177 -2.73 -15.44 10.41
C ALA A 177 -3.68 -16.57 10.80
N GLU A 178 -3.17 -17.71 11.29
CA GLU A 178 -3.97 -18.84 11.80
C GLU A 178 -4.91 -18.49 12.96
N ASN A 179 -4.61 -17.41 13.68
CA ASN A 179 -5.38 -16.95 14.83
C ASN A 179 -6.30 -15.77 14.49
N VAL A 180 -6.29 -15.32 13.25
CA VAL A 180 -7.01 -14.13 12.79
C VAL A 180 -8.26 -14.56 12.03
N ASP A 181 -9.36 -13.85 12.27
CA ASP A 181 -10.61 -14.00 11.54
C ASP A 181 -11.33 -12.64 11.46
N ILE A 182 -12.39 -12.53 10.67
CA ILE A 182 -13.28 -11.38 10.67
C ILE A 182 -14.36 -11.51 11.75
N CYS A 183 -14.79 -10.40 12.34
CA CYS A 183 -15.96 -10.42 13.25
C CYS A 183 -17.28 -10.49 12.47
N TYR A 184 -17.33 -9.77 11.36
CA TYR A 184 -18.43 -9.64 10.42
C TYR A 184 -17.86 -9.11 9.09
N PRO A 185 -18.54 -9.29 7.95
CA PRO A 185 -18.09 -8.75 6.67
C PRO A 185 -17.93 -7.22 6.76
N PRO A 186 -16.78 -6.64 6.38
CA PRO A 186 -16.56 -5.20 6.47
C PRO A 186 -17.67 -4.37 5.80
N ILE A 187 -18.15 -3.34 6.48
CA ILE A 187 -19.32 -2.58 6.04
C ILE A 187 -18.85 -1.26 5.42
N PHE A 188 -19.27 -1.01 4.19
CA PHE A 188 -19.09 0.24 3.45
C PHE A 188 -20.47 0.76 3.02
N GLN A 189 -20.75 2.03 3.32
CA GLN A 189 -22.03 2.67 2.98
C GLN A 189 -21.78 4.10 2.49
N SER A 190 -22.44 4.48 1.40
CA SER A 190 -22.44 5.84 0.85
C SER A 190 -23.67 6.06 -0.04
N GLY A 191 -23.86 7.28 -0.55
CA GLY A 191 -24.88 7.55 -1.58
C GLY A 191 -26.33 7.55 -1.11
N GLY A 192 -26.57 7.85 0.17
CA GLY A 192 -27.91 8.07 0.73
C GLY A 192 -28.56 6.83 1.36
N GLU A 193 -27.95 5.65 1.18
CA GLU A 193 -28.39 4.39 1.78
C GLU A 193 -27.49 4.03 2.97
N PHE A 194 -27.98 4.29 4.18
CA PHE A 194 -27.25 4.03 5.41
C PHE A 194 -28.09 3.16 6.36
N ASP A 195 -27.46 2.14 6.93
CA ASP A 195 -28.01 1.33 8.02
C ASP A 195 -26.96 1.20 9.13
N LEU A 196 -27.22 1.82 10.28
CA LEU A 196 -26.31 1.76 11.43
C LEU A 196 -26.58 0.54 12.33
N LYS A 197 -27.46 -0.38 11.92
CA LYS A 197 -27.66 -1.63 12.65
C LYS A 197 -26.42 -2.53 12.52
N PRO A 198 -26.11 -3.33 13.55
CA PRO A 198 -25.03 -4.32 13.46
C PRO A 198 -25.25 -5.40 12.39
N SER A 199 -26.48 -5.55 11.88
CA SER A 199 -26.84 -6.49 10.82
C SER A 199 -26.68 -5.91 9.41
N ALA A 200 -26.21 -4.68 9.28
CA ALA A 200 -26.01 -4.06 7.99
C ALA A 200 -24.94 -4.79 7.18
N SER A 201 -25.08 -4.76 5.86
CA SER A 201 -24.15 -5.35 4.90
C SER A 201 -23.81 -4.34 3.82
N SER A 202 -22.61 -4.43 3.25
CA SER A 202 -22.23 -3.68 2.05
C SER A 202 -23.10 -4.13 0.87
N ASN A 203 -23.70 -3.19 0.14
CA ASN A 203 -24.49 -3.48 -1.06
C ASN A 203 -23.59 -3.52 -2.33
N ASP A 204 -24.18 -3.75 -3.50
CA ASP A 204 -23.44 -3.77 -4.78
C ASP A 204 -23.40 -2.41 -5.48
N GLU A 205 -23.92 -1.36 -4.85
CA GLU A 205 -23.84 0.00 -5.39
C GLU A 205 -22.39 0.51 -5.36
N ASN A 206 -22.09 1.40 -6.30
CA ASN A 206 -20.78 2.05 -6.38
C ASN A 206 -20.61 3.06 -5.24
N LEU A 207 -19.38 3.16 -4.74
CA LEU A 207 -18.99 4.20 -3.80
C LEU A 207 -19.34 5.58 -4.38
N TYR A 208 -20.04 6.38 -3.58
CA TYR A 208 -20.49 7.71 -3.94
C TYR A 208 -19.73 8.74 -3.12
N TYR A 209 -18.97 9.58 -3.82
CA TYR A 209 -18.01 10.54 -3.25
C TYR A 209 -18.06 11.89 -3.96
N ASP A 210 -19.22 12.24 -4.53
CA ASP A 210 -19.46 13.57 -5.12
C ASP A 210 -19.55 14.64 -4.02
N SER A 211 -19.64 15.93 -4.36
CA SER A 211 -19.71 16.98 -3.34
C SER A 211 -20.89 16.76 -2.37
N THR A 212 -20.72 17.09 -1.09
CA THR A 212 -21.68 16.84 0.01
C THR A 212 -21.94 15.37 0.33
N SER A 213 -20.95 14.49 0.13
CA SER A 213 -21.08 13.05 0.40
C SER A 213 -20.56 12.62 1.76
N VAL A 214 -21.10 11.52 2.25
CA VAL A 214 -20.69 10.87 3.50
C VAL A 214 -20.44 9.39 3.23
N ILE A 215 -19.31 8.88 3.72
CA ILE A 215 -18.92 7.47 3.59
C ILE A 215 -18.75 6.88 5.00
N ILE A 216 -19.48 5.82 5.31
CA ILE A 216 -19.33 5.08 6.57
C ILE A 216 -18.56 3.79 6.31
N CYS A 217 -17.52 3.55 7.11
CA CYS A 217 -16.74 2.33 7.09
C CYS A 217 -16.70 1.71 8.49
N ALA A 218 -17.16 0.47 8.63
CA ALA A 218 -17.07 -0.29 9.87
C ALA A 218 -16.34 -1.62 9.65
N ILE A 219 -15.33 -1.87 10.48
CA ILE A 219 -14.43 -3.02 10.35
C ILE A 219 -14.25 -3.66 11.72
N GLY A 220 -14.36 -4.98 11.77
CA GLY A 220 -14.10 -5.78 12.98
C GLY A 220 -13.23 -6.97 12.67
N SER A 221 -12.16 -7.15 13.44
CA SER A 221 -11.27 -8.31 13.35
C SER A 221 -11.26 -9.07 14.67
N ARG A 222 -10.98 -10.35 14.56
CA ARG A 222 -10.98 -11.32 15.63
C ARG A 222 -9.59 -11.93 15.76
N TYR A 223 -9.05 -11.99 16.97
CA TYR A 223 -7.76 -12.65 17.24
C TYR A 223 -7.93 -13.67 18.37
N ASN A 224 -7.59 -14.94 18.14
CA ASN A 224 -7.83 -16.03 19.09
C ASN A 224 -9.28 -16.03 19.62
N SER A 225 -10.25 -15.83 18.74
CA SER A 225 -11.67 -15.71 19.07
C SER A 225 -12.12 -14.43 19.81
N TYR A 226 -11.23 -13.49 20.14
CA TYR A 226 -11.61 -12.21 20.74
C TYR A 226 -11.86 -11.14 19.68
N CYS A 227 -13.04 -10.53 19.73
CA CYS A 227 -13.52 -9.55 18.78
C CYS A 227 -13.04 -8.14 19.11
N SER A 228 -12.95 -7.32 18.07
CA SER A 228 -12.74 -5.87 18.16
C SER A 228 -13.51 -5.16 17.05
N ASN A 229 -13.74 -3.87 17.20
CA ASN A 229 -14.53 -3.07 16.27
C ASN A 229 -14.00 -1.64 16.16
N VAL A 230 -14.00 -1.11 14.94
CA VAL A 230 -13.81 0.31 14.65
C VAL A 230 -14.80 0.75 13.57
N ALA A 231 -15.38 1.94 13.72
CA ALA A 231 -16.14 2.57 12.65
C ALA A 231 -15.74 4.03 12.51
N ARG A 232 -15.60 4.48 11.27
CA ARG A 232 -15.26 5.86 10.92
C ARG A 232 -16.21 6.34 9.84
N THR A 233 -16.48 7.64 9.89
CA THR A 233 -17.21 8.34 8.85
C THR A 233 -16.27 9.34 8.20
N PHE A 234 -16.20 9.30 6.87
CA PHE A 234 -15.44 10.21 6.04
C PHE A 234 -16.40 11.19 5.37
N LEU A 235 -16.01 12.44 5.31
CA LEU A 235 -16.80 13.58 4.86
C LEU A 235 -16.18 14.12 3.58
N ILE A 236 -16.93 14.21 2.48
CA ILE A 236 -16.45 14.71 1.19
C ILE A 236 -17.21 15.99 0.83
N ASP A 237 -16.51 17.12 0.75
CA ASP A 237 -17.09 18.47 0.62
C ASP A 237 -18.30 18.67 1.55
N ALA A 238 -18.13 18.34 2.82
CA ALA A 238 -19.24 18.35 3.76
C ALA A 238 -19.80 19.77 3.97
N ASN A 239 -21.12 19.87 3.93
CA ASN A 239 -21.80 21.11 4.25
C ASN A 239 -21.85 21.36 5.76
N ALA A 240 -22.28 22.56 6.16
CA ALA A 240 -22.33 22.97 7.56
C ALA A 240 -23.14 22.01 8.46
N MET A 241 -24.20 21.39 7.93
CA MET A 241 -25.02 20.43 8.68
C MET A 241 -24.28 19.10 8.90
N GLN A 242 -23.62 18.57 7.87
CA GLN A 242 -22.83 17.34 7.95
C GLN A 242 -21.63 17.51 8.89
N SER A 243 -20.91 18.63 8.78
CA SER A 243 -19.78 18.96 9.67
C SER A 243 -20.24 19.14 11.11
N LYS A 244 -21.33 19.90 11.36
CA LYS A 244 -21.91 20.05 12.72
C LYS A 244 -22.34 18.70 13.31
N ALA A 245 -23.01 17.86 12.53
CA ALA A 245 -23.45 16.54 12.99
C ALA A 245 -22.27 15.65 13.38
N TYR A 246 -21.19 15.65 12.60
CA TYR A 246 -19.97 14.91 12.92
C TYR A 246 -19.27 15.43 14.18
N GLU A 247 -19.11 16.75 14.32
CA GLU A 247 -18.48 17.37 15.50
C GLU A 247 -19.23 17.07 16.79
N VAL A 248 -20.57 17.18 16.77
CA VAL A 248 -21.41 16.82 17.92
C VAL A 248 -21.30 15.34 18.23
N LEU A 249 -21.29 14.48 17.20
CA LEU A 249 -21.11 13.04 17.39
C LEU A 249 -19.76 12.71 18.02
N LEU A 250 -18.68 13.37 17.58
CA LEU A 250 -17.35 13.19 18.12
C LEU A 250 -17.29 13.56 19.61
N LYS A 251 -17.85 14.72 20.00
CA LYS A 251 -17.96 15.13 21.41
C LYS A 251 -18.79 14.15 22.24
N ALA A 252 -19.94 13.70 21.72
CA ALA A 252 -20.80 12.73 22.40
C ALA A 252 -20.09 11.37 22.59
N HIS A 253 -19.32 10.94 21.59
CA HIS A 253 -18.51 9.72 21.64
C HIS A 253 -17.40 9.80 22.69
N GLU A 254 -16.68 10.93 22.75
CA GLU A 254 -15.64 11.16 23.76
C GLU A 254 -16.20 11.26 25.18
N ALA A 255 -17.39 11.85 25.34
CA ALA A 255 -18.11 11.88 26.62
C ALA A 255 -18.52 10.47 27.07
N ALA A 256 -19.03 9.65 26.14
CA ALA A 256 -19.39 8.26 26.42
C ALA A 256 -18.19 7.44 26.88
N ILE A 257 -17.05 7.55 26.18
CA ILE A 257 -15.79 6.89 26.55
C ILE A 257 -15.33 7.36 27.92
N SER A 258 -15.32 8.67 28.17
CA SER A 258 -14.86 9.26 29.44
C SER A 258 -15.68 8.82 30.65
N ALA A 259 -16.94 8.45 30.44
CA ALA A 259 -17.83 7.92 31.46
C ALA A 259 -17.62 6.42 31.77
N LEU A 260 -16.88 5.68 30.93
CA LEU A 260 -16.53 4.28 31.15
C LEU A 260 -15.42 4.11 32.22
N LYS A 261 -15.76 4.47 33.45
CA LYS A 261 -14.87 4.38 34.62
C LYS A 261 -15.41 3.37 35.63
N PRO A 262 -14.53 2.65 36.35
CA PRO A 262 -14.95 1.78 37.44
C PRO A 262 -15.85 2.52 38.44
N GLY A 263 -16.92 1.86 38.88
CA GLY A 263 -17.87 2.43 39.84
C GLY A 263 -18.98 3.28 39.22
N ASN A 264 -18.91 3.63 37.94
CA ASN A 264 -20.05 4.19 37.23
C ASN A 264 -21.04 3.10 36.80
N LYS A 265 -22.30 3.46 36.61
CA LYS A 265 -23.28 2.61 35.95
C LYS A 265 -23.01 2.54 34.45
N VAL A 266 -23.32 1.42 33.81
CA VAL A 266 -23.27 1.25 32.35
C VAL A 266 -24.13 2.29 31.63
N SER A 267 -25.29 2.64 32.20
CA SER A 267 -26.18 3.69 31.71
C SER A 267 -25.55 5.09 31.67
N ALA A 268 -24.56 5.36 32.52
CA ALA A 268 -23.89 6.66 32.59
C ALA A 268 -23.18 7.02 31.28
N ALA A 269 -22.66 6.02 30.55
CA ALA A 269 -22.01 6.25 29.25
C ALA A 269 -23.01 6.77 28.21
N TYR A 270 -24.21 6.20 28.15
CA TYR A 270 -25.26 6.66 27.24
C TYR A 270 -25.82 8.03 27.68
N GLN A 271 -26.00 8.23 28.99
CA GLN A 271 -26.47 9.51 29.55
C GLN A 271 -25.48 10.66 29.29
N ALA A 272 -24.17 10.41 29.38
CA ALA A 272 -23.16 11.40 29.04
C ALA A 272 -23.21 11.77 27.55
N ALA A 273 -23.42 10.79 26.67
CA ALA A 273 -23.52 11.03 25.23
C ALA A 273 -24.76 11.84 24.87
N ILE A 274 -25.95 11.45 25.36
CA ILE A 274 -27.20 12.13 25.05
C ILE A 274 -27.23 13.57 25.61
N ALA A 275 -26.64 13.81 26.78
CA ALA A 275 -26.56 15.15 27.37
C ALA A 275 -25.75 16.14 26.49
N ILE A 276 -24.71 15.66 25.80
CA ILE A 276 -23.97 16.48 24.82
C ILE A 276 -24.84 16.81 23.61
N VAL A 277 -25.57 15.82 23.09
CA VAL A 277 -26.46 16.02 21.95
C VAL A 277 -27.60 16.99 22.29
N GLU A 278 -28.24 16.82 23.45
CA GLU A 278 -29.30 17.73 23.93
C GLU A 278 -28.81 19.17 24.13
N LYS A 279 -27.54 19.34 24.52
CA LYS A 279 -26.93 20.66 24.74
C LYS A 279 -26.50 21.35 23.44
N ASP A 280 -25.76 20.64 22.59
CA ASP A 280 -25.06 21.25 21.44
C ASP A 280 -25.90 21.16 20.14
N ALA A 281 -26.84 20.21 20.03
CA ALA A 281 -27.73 20.04 18.87
C ALA A 281 -29.04 19.31 19.24
N PRO A 282 -29.95 19.97 20.00
CA PRO A 282 -31.21 19.36 20.44
C PRO A 282 -32.11 18.87 19.29
N GLU A 283 -31.99 19.48 18.11
CA GLU A 283 -32.69 19.08 16.90
C GLU A 283 -32.30 17.68 16.39
N LEU A 284 -31.12 17.17 16.75
CA LEU A 284 -30.60 15.88 16.29
C LEU A 284 -30.94 14.70 17.24
N VAL A 285 -31.54 14.98 18.40
CA VAL A 285 -31.83 13.99 19.45
C VAL A 285 -32.73 12.85 18.94
N ALA A 286 -33.71 13.17 18.10
CA ALA A 286 -34.63 12.19 17.53
C ALA A 286 -33.90 11.15 16.64
N ASN A 287 -32.84 11.59 15.96
CA ASN A 287 -32.04 10.82 15.02
C ASN A 287 -30.90 10.04 15.69
N PHE A 288 -30.63 10.30 16.97
CA PHE A 288 -29.54 9.67 17.70
C PHE A 288 -29.82 8.19 18.01
N THR A 289 -28.78 7.36 17.90
CA THR A 289 -28.86 5.93 18.25
C THR A 289 -29.37 5.70 19.68
N LYS A 290 -30.20 4.67 19.89
CA LYS A 290 -30.80 4.34 21.20
C LYS A 290 -29.85 3.60 22.16
N SER A 291 -28.62 3.31 21.73
CA SER A 291 -27.57 2.63 22.50
C SER A 291 -26.22 3.18 22.07
N ALA A 292 -25.28 3.32 23.00
CA ALA A 292 -23.88 3.68 22.73
C ALA A 292 -23.00 2.46 22.40
N GLY A 293 -23.60 1.34 21.96
CA GLY A 293 -22.93 0.07 21.74
C GLY A 293 -23.14 -0.96 22.85
N THR A 294 -22.23 -1.93 22.97
CA THR A 294 -22.33 -3.10 23.87
C THR A 294 -20.97 -3.57 24.37
N GLY A 295 -20.96 -4.47 25.35
CA GLY A 295 -19.78 -5.28 25.68
C GLY A 295 -19.30 -6.07 24.46
N ILE A 296 -18.00 -6.30 24.39
CA ILE A 296 -17.31 -7.05 23.33
C ILE A 296 -16.24 -7.96 23.94
N GLY A 297 -16.08 -9.15 23.39
CA GLY A 297 -15.15 -10.15 23.91
C GLY A 297 -15.08 -11.34 22.97
N LEU A 298 -15.38 -12.54 23.48
CA LEU A 298 -15.57 -13.72 22.63
C LEU A 298 -16.77 -13.54 21.68
N GLU A 299 -17.82 -12.91 22.20
CA GLU A 299 -18.98 -12.46 21.44
C GLU A 299 -18.72 -11.07 20.87
N PHE A 300 -19.15 -10.84 19.63
CA PHE A 300 -19.11 -9.50 19.05
C PHE A 300 -20.06 -8.53 19.78
N ARG A 301 -21.19 -9.06 20.29
CA ARG A 301 -22.22 -8.29 20.98
C ARG A 301 -22.66 -8.99 22.27
N GLU A 302 -22.11 -8.57 23.39
CA GLU A 302 -22.51 -9.05 24.71
C GLU A 302 -23.80 -8.33 25.15
N SER A 303 -24.95 -8.98 24.93
CA SER A 303 -26.27 -8.35 25.10
C SER A 303 -26.56 -7.88 26.54
N GLY A 304 -26.01 -8.55 27.56
CA GLY A 304 -26.13 -8.15 28.96
C GLY A 304 -25.36 -6.87 29.33
N LEU A 305 -24.40 -6.46 28.49
CA LEU A 305 -23.58 -5.26 28.67
C LEU A 305 -23.91 -4.17 27.63
N SER A 306 -25.19 -4.00 27.29
CA SER A 306 -25.61 -2.91 26.39
C SER A 306 -25.49 -1.55 27.07
N LEU A 307 -24.83 -0.60 26.38
CA LEU A 307 -24.63 0.79 26.81
C LEU A 307 -25.90 1.61 26.49
N ASN A 308 -26.98 1.38 27.24
CA ASN A 308 -28.25 2.08 27.07
C ASN A 308 -28.74 2.69 28.39
N ALA A 309 -29.74 3.57 28.34
CA ALA A 309 -30.26 4.28 29.52
C ALA A 309 -30.82 3.37 30.63
N LYS A 310 -31.15 2.10 30.33
CA LYS A 310 -31.81 1.17 31.25
C LYS A 310 -30.84 0.24 31.98
N ASN A 311 -29.56 0.22 31.62
CA ASN A 311 -28.61 -0.73 32.17
C ASN A 311 -27.89 -0.16 33.41
N ASP A 312 -28.35 -0.56 34.59
CA ASP A 312 -27.80 -0.11 35.88
C ASP A 312 -26.61 -0.94 36.38
N ARG A 313 -26.04 -1.84 35.57
CA ARG A 313 -24.86 -2.62 35.97
C ARG A 313 -23.67 -1.72 36.26
N MET A 314 -22.84 -2.09 37.23
CA MET A 314 -21.65 -1.34 37.62
C MET A 314 -20.46 -1.72 36.73
N LEU A 315 -19.78 -0.71 36.20
CA LEU A 315 -18.55 -0.86 35.44
C LEU A 315 -17.42 -1.32 36.35
N LYS A 316 -16.66 -2.31 35.88
CA LYS A 316 -15.51 -2.90 36.59
C LYS A 316 -14.26 -2.87 35.70
N PRO A 317 -13.05 -2.77 36.29
CA PRO A 317 -11.81 -2.92 35.53
C PRO A 317 -11.78 -4.26 34.78
N GLY A 318 -11.25 -4.25 33.56
CA GLY A 318 -11.17 -5.43 32.70
C GLY A 318 -12.42 -5.70 31.87
N MET A 319 -13.51 -4.94 32.03
CA MET A 319 -14.61 -4.94 31.07
C MET A 319 -14.17 -4.30 29.75
N VAL A 320 -14.71 -4.78 28.63
CA VAL A 320 -14.39 -4.28 27.29
C VAL A 320 -15.68 -3.97 26.56
N PHE A 321 -15.75 -2.80 25.92
CA PHE A 321 -16.92 -2.30 25.21
C PHE A 321 -16.57 -1.90 23.78
N ASN A 322 -17.48 -2.20 22.86
CA ASN A 322 -17.58 -1.54 21.57
C ASN A 322 -18.46 -0.30 21.76
N VAL A 323 -17.84 0.88 21.87
CA VAL A 323 -18.54 2.14 22.02
C VAL A 323 -18.89 2.65 20.63
N SER A 324 -20.15 2.46 20.21
CA SER A 324 -20.66 2.76 18.88
C SER A 324 -21.85 3.71 18.96
N LEU A 325 -21.72 4.88 18.36
CA LEU A 325 -22.71 5.96 18.39
C LEU A 325 -22.88 6.56 16.99
N GLY A 326 -24.10 6.96 16.66
CA GLY A 326 -24.37 7.62 15.39
C GLY A 326 -25.66 8.40 15.33
N PHE A 327 -25.83 9.16 14.25
CA PHE A 327 -27.08 9.80 13.86
C PHE A 327 -27.62 9.12 12.60
N GLN A 328 -28.90 8.74 12.64
CA GLN A 328 -29.59 8.02 11.59
C GLN A 328 -30.52 8.95 10.81
N SER A 329 -30.58 8.78 9.48
CA SER A 329 -31.58 9.43 8.62
C SER A 329 -31.64 10.96 8.77
N LEU A 330 -30.48 11.61 8.86
CA LEU A 330 -30.39 13.07 8.79
C LEU A 330 -30.70 13.56 7.38
N GLN A 331 -31.23 14.78 7.28
CA GLN A 331 -31.53 15.42 6.01
C GLN A 331 -30.73 16.72 5.87
N THR A 332 -30.31 17.00 4.65
CA THR A 332 -29.62 18.24 4.30
C THR A 332 -30.11 18.76 2.96
N GLU A 333 -30.04 20.08 2.76
CA GLU A 333 -30.49 20.74 1.55
C GLU A 333 -29.42 20.61 0.45
N THR A 334 -29.58 19.61 -0.42
CA THR A 334 -28.69 19.40 -1.57
C THR A 334 -29.50 19.29 -2.86
N LYS A 335 -28.86 19.64 -3.99
CA LYS A 335 -29.47 19.51 -5.33
C LYS A 335 -29.59 18.05 -5.78
N ASN A 336 -28.86 17.12 -5.15
CA ASN A 336 -28.80 15.71 -5.53
C ASN A 336 -29.56 14.83 -4.53
N PRO A 337 -30.55 14.02 -4.97
CA PRO A 337 -31.31 13.14 -4.09
C PRO A 337 -30.44 12.12 -3.34
N LYS A 338 -29.27 11.73 -3.88
CA LYS A 338 -28.35 10.77 -3.24
C LYS A 338 -27.57 11.35 -2.06
N THR A 339 -27.44 12.68 -1.94
CA THR A 339 -26.77 13.33 -0.79
C THR A 339 -27.74 13.96 0.20
N GLN A 340 -29.03 14.01 -0.15
CA GLN A 340 -30.06 14.63 0.69
C GLN A 340 -30.21 13.94 2.04
N LYS A 341 -30.14 12.60 2.06
CA LYS A 341 -30.19 11.80 3.28
C LYS A 341 -28.80 11.30 3.63
N PHE A 342 -28.39 11.44 4.88
CA PHE A 342 -27.11 10.93 5.34
C PHE A 342 -27.18 10.39 6.77
N SER A 343 -26.15 9.65 7.16
CA SER A 343 -25.96 9.19 8.54
C SER A 343 -24.49 9.30 8.88
N VAL A 344 -24.18 9.39 10.18
CA VAL A 344 -22.80 9.45 10.68
C VAL A 344 -22.64 8.43 11.79
N LEU A 345 -21.52 7.72 11.82
CA LEU A 345 -21.21 6.64 12.75
C LEU A 345 -19.76 6.71 13.22
N LEU A 346 -19.56 6.60 14.53
CA LEU A 346 -18.25 6.42 15.15
C LEU A 346 -18.30 5.22 16.09
N ALA A 347 -17.31 4.33 15.96
CA ALA A 347 -17.15 3.21 16.89
C ALA A 347 -15.69 2.97 17.26
N ASP A 348 -15.44 2.62 18.51
CA ASP A 348 -14.12 2.26 19.03
C ASP A 348 -14.22 1.13 20.06
N THR A 349 -13.16 0.32 20.13
CA THR A 349 -13.04 -0.70 21.19
C THR A 349 -12.33 -0.09 22.39
N VAL A 350 -12.95 -0.17 23.56
CA VAL A 350 -12.50 0.49 24.79
C VAL A 350 -12.42 -0.52 25.92
N ILE A 351 -11.28 -0.53 26.61
CA ILE A 351 -11.07 -1.33 27.81
C ILE A 351 -11.26 -0.43 29.03
N VAL A 352 -12.08 -0.86 29.98
CA VAL A 352 -12.23 -0.19 31.27
C VAL A 352 -10.98 -0.45 32.11
N GLY A 353 -10.11 0.54 32.19
CA GLY A 353 -8.92 0.51 33.06
C GLY A 353 -9.25 0.80 34.52
N GLU A 354 -8.24 0.81 35.39
CA GLU A 354 -8.43 1.07 36.83
C GLU A 354 -8.83 2.52 37.14
N LYS A 355 -8.34 3.49 36.35
CA LYS A 355 -8.60 4.92 36.54
C LYS A 355 -9.10 5.63 35.28
N VAL A 356 -8.57 5.22 34.13
CA VAL A 356 -8.87 5.83 32.82
C VAL A 356 -9.20 4.70 31.83
N PRO A 357 -10.22 4.88 30.99
CA PRO A 357 -10.50 3.97 29.88
C PRO A 357 -9.36 3.98 28.84
N ASP A 358 -9.00 2.79 28.34
CA ASP A 358 -7.96 2.58 27.33
C ASP A 358 -8.62 2.35 25.96
N VAL A 359 -8.44 3.30 25.03
CA VAL A 359 -8.97 3.22 23.66
C VAL A 359 -7.96 2.50 22.78
N VAL A 360 -8.18 1.19 22.58
CA VAL A 360 -7.23 0.31 21.90
C VAL A 360 -7.28 0.41 20.37
N THR A 361 -8.22 1.18 19.82
CA THR A 361 -8.35 1.50 18.38
C THR A 361 -7.90 2.92 18.03
N SER A 362 -7.23 3.62 18.94
CA SER A 362 -6.80 5.02 18.80
C SER A 362 -5.82 5.31 17.65
N ILE A 363 -5.22 4.28 17.04
CA ILE A 363 -4.37 4.41 15.85
C ILE A 363 -5.14 4.99 14.66
N SER A 364 -6.45 4.71 14.55
CA SER A 364 -7.32 5.27 13.53
C SER A 364 -7.82 6.64 13.98
N SER A 365 -7.43 7.71 13.26
CA SER A 365 -7.89 9.06 13.60
C SER A 365 -9.41 9.19 13.47
N LYS A 366 -9.96 10.12 14.25
CA LYS A 366 -11.36 10.57 14.23
C LYS A 366 -11.47 12.11 14.31
N ALA A 367 -10.34 12.80 14.15
CA ALA A 367 -10.32 14.26 14.12
C ALA A 367 -10.91 14.74 12.80
N VAL A 368 -11.70 15.81 12.83
CA VAL A 368 -12.40 16.34 11.64
C VAL A 368 -11.45 16.56 10.46
N LYS A 369 -10.30 17.18 10.71
CA LYS A 369 -9.27 17.44 9.69
C LYS A 369 -8.66 16.19 9.03
N ASP A 370 -8.76 15.03 9.68
CA ASP A 370 -8.18 13.78 9.17
C ASP A 370 -9.24 12.90 8.48
N VAL A 371 -10.52 13.30 8.53
CA VAL A 371 -11.64 12.56 7.92
C VAL A 371 -12.45 13.39 6.92
N ALA A 372 -12.23 14.70 6.87
CA ALA A 372 -12.85 15.62 5.95
C ALA A 372 -11.92 15.85 4.75
N TYR A 373 -12.44 15.57 3.56
CA TYR A 373 -11.79 15.77 2.28
C TYR A 373 -12.54 16.88 1.55
N SER A 374 -11.80 17.81 0.96
CA SER A 374 -12.34 18.91 0.17
C SER A 374 -11.74 18.88 -1.22
N PHE A 375 -12.59 18.91 -2.24
CA PHE A 375 -12.19 19.14 -3.62
C PHE A 375 -12.17 20.65 -3.86
N ASN A 376 -11.14 21.34 -3.39
CA ASN A 376 -11.00 22.75 -3.74
C ASN A 376 -10.72 22.87 -5.25
N GLU A 377 -11.67 23.46 -5.98
CA GLU A 377 -11.45 24.05 -7.32
C GLU A 377 -10.84 25.46 -7.26
N ASP A 378 -10.64 26.01 -6.05
CA ASP A 378 -10.07 27.32 -5.80
C ASP A 378 -8.92 27.21 -4.79
N ASP A 379 -7.71 26.86 -5.24
CA ASP A 379 -6.47 27.29 -4.58
C ASP A 379 -5.98 28.57 -5.29
N ASP A 380 -6.84 29.60 -5.30
CA ASP A 380 -6.37 30.98 -5.35
C ASP A 380 -6.05 31.38 -3.90
N GLU A 381 -4.80 31.76 -3.68
CA GLU A 381 -4.29 32.24 -2.39
C GLU A 381 -5.18 33.35 -1.81
N GLU A 382 -5.87 33.08 -0.70
CA GLU A 382 -6.33 34.16 0.19
C GLU A 382 -5.11 34.72 0.94
N GLU A 383 -4.33 35.56 0.26
CA GLU A 383 -3.49 36.55 0.93
C GLU A 383 -4.39 37.51 1.72
N GLU A 384 -4.19 37.58 3.04
CA GLU A 384 -4.76 38.62 3.88
C GLU A 384 -4.37 40.01 3.35
N ARG A 385 -5.31 40.68 2.64
CA ARG A 385 -5.17 42.09 2.29
C ARG A 385 -5.68 42.99 3.43
N PRO A 386 -4.95 44.06 3.79
CA PRO A 386 -5.33 44.93 4.89
C PRO A 386 -6.56 45.77 4.54
N LYS A 387 -7.43 45.95 5.54
CA LYS A 387 -8.69 46.72 5.47
C LYS A 387 -8.46 48.18 5.09
N VAL A 388 -9.14 48.64 4.04
CA VAL A 388 -9.42 50.07 3.82
C VAL A 388 -10.94 50.27 3.81
N LYS A 389 -11.41 51.19 4.65
CA LYS A 389 -12.79 51.69 4.72
C LYS A 389 -13.09 52.59 3.51
N VAL A 390 -14.22 52.43 2.82
CA VAL A 390 -15.06 53.53 2.28
C VAL A 390 -16.53 53.08 2.18
N GLU A 391 -17.40 54.07 2.27
CA GLU A 391 -18.84 54.15 2.54
C GLU A 391 -19.82 53.71 1.43
N ALA A 392 -21.10 53.83 1.79
CA ALA A 392 -22.32 53.40 1.15
C ALA A 392 -22.79 54.20 -0.08
N ASN A 393 -23.56 53.48 -0.93
CA ASN A 393 -24.73 53.86 -1.76
C ASN A 393 -24.69 52.98 -3.02
N GLY A 394 -25.74 52.33 -3.53
CA GLY A 394 -27.17 52.41 -3.31
C GLY A 394 -27.86 52.01 -4.63
N GLY A 395 -28.92 51.17 -4.57
CA GLY A 395 -29.99 50.93 -5.58
C GLY A 395 -29.61 50.61 -7.05
N GLU A 396 -30.35 49.85 -7.84
CA GLU A 396 -31.69 49.28 -7.79
C GLU A 396 -31.76 48.07 -8.74
N ALA A 397 -32.70 47.18 -8.47
CA ALA A 397 -33.17 46.17 -9.40
C ALA A 397 -34.04 46.80 -10.49
N LEU A 398 -34.04 46.25 -11.72
CA LEU A 398 -35.23 46.20 -12.57
C LEU A 398 -35.08 45.20 -13.71
N SER A 399 -36.23 44.61 -14.05
CA SER A 399 -36.44 43.40 -14.83
C SER A 399 -36.83 43.68 -16.28
N SER A 400 -36.77 42.60 -17.07
CA SER A 400 -37.65 42.29 -18.21
C SER A 400 -37.45 43.05 -19.53
N LYS A 401 -37.07 42.32 -20.59
CA LYS A 401 -37.99 41.79 -21.62
C LYS A 401 -37.18 41.31 -22.82
N ALA A 402 -37.42 40.06 -23.20
CA ALA A 402 -37.00 39.49 -24.47
C ALA A 402 -37.76 40.17 -25.62
N THR A 403 -37.04 40.59 -26.66
CA THR A 403 -37.58 40.89 -27.99
C THR A 403 -36.53 40.47 -29.03
N LEU A 404 -37.02 39.98 -30.17
CA LEU A 404 -36.35 39.13 -31.15
C LEU A 404 -35.20 39.78 -31.94
N ARG A 405 -34.20 38.92 -32.21
CA ARG A 405 -33.39 38.71 -33.43
C ARG A 405 -32.87 39.93 -34.23
N SER A 406 -31.55 40.02 -34.33
CA SER A 406 -30.87 40.22 -35.61
C SER A 406 -29.59 39.39 -35.67
N ASP A 407 -29.46 38.56 -36.70
CA ASP A 407 -28.23 37.89 -37.10
C ASP A 407 -27.08 38.91 -37.23
N ASN A 408 -25.99 38.67 -36.52
CA ASN A 408 -24.68 39.14 -36.96
C ASN A 408 -23.64 38.09 -36.56
N GLN A 409 -23.03 37.51 -37.59
CA GLN A 409 -22.14 36.37 -37.54
C GLN A 409 -20.75 36.82 -37.11
N GLU A 410 -20.53 37.02 -35.81
CA GLU A 410 -19.17 37.09 -35.25
C GLU A 410 -18.68 35.65 -35.04
N MET A 411 -17.74 35.20 -35.87
CA MET A 411 -17.08 33.91 -35.68
C MET A 411 -16.36 33.88 -34.33
N SER A 412 -16.79 32.98 -33.44
CA SER A 412 -16.16 32.74 -32.14
C SER A 412 -14.67 32.38 -32.30
N LYS A 413 -13.82 32.86 -31.38
CA LYS A 413 -12.38 32.52 -31.27
C LYS A 413 -12.10 31.01 -31.23
N GLU A 414 -13.11 30.20 -30.96
CA GLU A 414 -13.07 28.75 -30.97
C GLU A 414 -13.07 28.16 -32.39
N GLU A 415 -13.82 28.74 -33.32
CA GLU A 415 -13.86 28.32 -34.73
C GLU A 415 -12.51 28.59 -35.43
N LEU A 416 -11.87 29.72 -35.10
CA LEU A 416 -10.52 30.07 -35.55
C LEU A 416 -9.46 29.08 -35.05
N ARG A 417 -9.53 28.64 -33.77
CA ARG A 417 -8.63 27.61 -33.22
C ARG A 417 -8.80 26.27 -33.95
N ARG A 418 -10.05 25.88 -34.23
CA ARG A 418 -10.37 24.64 -34.92
C ARG A 418 -9.88 24.64 -36.37
N GLN A 419 -10.05 25.76 -37.09
CA GLN A 419 -9.53 25.92 -38.45
C GLN A 419 -7.98 25.90 -38.48
N HIS A 420 -7.33 26.56 -37.52
CA HIS A 420 -5.87 26.56 -37.40
C HIS A 420 -5.31 25.16 -37.11
N GLN A 421 -5.91 24.42 -36.17
CA GLN A 421 -5.53 23.04 -35.87
C GLN A 421 -5.73 22.10 -37.07
N ALA A 422 -6.81 22.27 -37.84
CA ALA A 422 -7.07 21.47 -39.04
C ALA A 422 -6.05 21.72 -40.16
N GLU A 423 -5.65 22.98 -40.39
CA GLU A 423 -4.62 23.32 -41.39
C GLU A 423 -3.24 22.77 -40.96
N LEU A 424 -2.91 22.88 -39.68
CA LEU A 424 -1.66 22.35 -39.12
C LEU A 424 -1.60 20.82 -39.24
N ALA A 425 -2.71 20.12 -38.96
CA ALA A 425 -2.84 18.68 -39.16
C ALA A 425 -2.65 18.27 -40.63
N ARG A 426 -3.19 19.05 -41.58
CA ARG A 426 -3.01 18.79 -43.02
C ARG A 426 -1.55 18.96 -43.45
N GLN A 427 -0.91 20.06 -43.05
CA GLN A 427 0.50 20.32 -43.36
C GLN A 427 1.43 19.25 -42.76
N LYS A 428 1.15 18.82 -41.52
CA LYS A 428 1.92 17.78 -40.84
C LYS A 428 1.73 16.40 -41.45
N ASN A 429 0.51 16.05 -41.87
CA ASN A 429 0.26 14.80 -42.59
C ASN A 429 0.96 14.78 -43.94
N GLU A 430 1.01 15.91 -44.66
CA GLU A 430 1.74 16.03 -45.92
C GLU A 430 3.25 15.97 -45.72
N GLU A 431 3.80 16.64 -44.70
CA GLU A 431 5.22 16.57 -44.31
C GLU A 431 5.63 15.15 -43.91
N THR A 432 4.81 14.49 -43.09
CA THR A 432 5.02 13.11 -42.63
C THR A 432 4.95 12.13 -43.78
N ALA A 433 3.96 12.27 -44.68
CA ALA A 433 3.87 11.49 -45.91
C ALA A 433 5.07 11.72 -46.83
N ARG A 434 5.57 12.95 -46.95
CA ARG A 434 6.81 13.26 -47.70
C ARG A 434 8.06 12.68 -47.04
N ARG A 435 8.16 12.62 -45.71
CA ARG A 435 9.28 11.98 -44.98
C ARG A 435 9.23 10.44 -45.07
N LEU A 436 8.03 9.85 -45.03
CA LEU A 436 7.83 8.41 -45.23
C LEU A 436 8.07 7.98 -46.69
N ALA A 437 7.69 8.82 -47.66
CA ALA A 437 7.92 8.56 -49.08
C ALA A 437 9.35 8.92 -49.54
N GLY A 438 9.94 9.97 -48.95
CA GLY A 438 11.32 10.40 -49.17
C GLY A 438 12.28 9.70 -48.22
N GLY A 439 12.47 8.40 -48.42
CA GLY A 439 13.53 7.67 -47.71
C GLY A 439 14.89 8.36 -47.92
N GLY A 440 15.51 8.84 -46.84
CA GLY A 440 16.81 9.50 -46.95
C GLY A 440 17.45 9.94 -45.63
N ALA A 441 18.41 9.14 -45.18
CA ALA A 441 19.72 9.55 -44.64
C ALA A 441 19.77 10.59 -43.50
N GLY A 442 19.74 10.10 -42.25
CA GLY A 442 20.34 10.75 -41.09
C GLY A 442 21.44 9.85 -40.52
N MET A 443 22.70 10.28 -40.71
CA MET A 443 23.96 9.88 -40.07
C MET A 443 24.22 8.39 -39.74
N ASN A 444 25.25 7.85 -40.38
CA ASN A 444 25.93 6.59 -40.07
C ASN A 444 26.13 6.38 -38.56
N ASP A 445 25.21 5.66 -37.92
CA ASP A 445 25.53 4.97 -36.67
C ASP A 445 26.10 3.62 -37.08
N ASN A 446 27.43 3.64 -37.24
CA ASN A 446 28.27 2.51 -37.55
C ASN A 446 28.15 1.51 -36.38
N ARG A 447 27.06 0.72 -36.38
CA ARG A 447 26.87 -0.41 -35.47
C ARG A 447 27.97 -1.39 -35.76
N GLY A 448 29.08 -1.22 -35.05
CA GLY A 448 30.16 -2.18 -34.98
C GLY A 448 29.52 -3.54 -34.77
N ALA A 449 29.85 -4.47 -35.67
CA ALA A 449 29.47 -5.85 -35.59
C ALA A 449 29.57 -6.29 -34.13
N VAL A 450 28.41 -6.60 -33.52
CA VAL A 450 28.34 -7.16 -32.19
C VAL A 450 29.21 -8.41 -32.25
N LYS A 451 30.39 -8.32 -31.64
CA LYS A 451 31.31 -9.45 -31.54
C LYS A 451 30.52 -10.62 -31.00
N THR A 452 30.50 -11.69 -31.77
CA THR A 452 29.97 -12.99 -31.42
C THR A 452 30.37 -13.32 -29.99
N THR A 453 29.38 -13.46 -29.11
CA THR A 453 29.55 -14.04 -27.78
C THR A 453 30.33 -15.35 -27.96
N GLY A 454 31.49 -15.44 -27.30
CA GLY A 454 32.40 -16.57 -27.44
C GLY A 454 31.68 -17.89 -27.19
N ASP A 455 32.05 -18.94 -27.95
CA ASP A 455 31.39 -20.23 -27.87
C ASP A 455 31.36 -20.75 -26.43
N LEU A 456 30.15 -21.10 -25.96
CA LEU A 456 29.87 -21.62 -24.63
C LEU A 456 30.49 -23.02 -24.47
N VAL A 457 31.76 -23.08 -24.07
CA VAL A 457 32.50 -24.33 -23.89
C VAL A 457 32.73 -24.57 -22.40
N ALA A 458 32.13 -25.64 -21.85
CA ALA A 458 32.32 -26.03 -20.45
C ALA A 458 33.72 -26.62 -20.19
N TYR A 459 34.18 -27.54 -21.03
CA TYR A 459 35.53 -28.13 -20.97
C TYR A 459 36.07 -28.30 -22.38
N LYS A 460 37.36 -28.04 -22.56
CA LYS A 460 38.04 -28.20 -23.86
C LYS A 460 38.68 -29.58 -24.01
N ASN A 461 39.21 -30.15 -22.93
CA ASN A 461 39.87 -31.46 -22.93
C ASN A 461 39.29 -32.39 -21.87
N VAL A 462 39.39 -33.70 -22.11
CA VAL A 462 38.93 -34.74 -21.18
C VAL A 462 39.72 -34.72 -19.85
N ASN A 463 40.99 -34.33 -19.89
CA ASN A 463 41.86 -34.25 -18.72
C ASN A 463 41.46 -33.13 -17.74
N ASP A 464 40.64 -32.16 -18.19
CA ASP A 464 40.20 -31.03 -17.37
C ASP A 464 38.98 -31.39 -16.50
N LEU A 465 38.36 -32.56 -16.74
CA LEU A 465 37.25 -33.03 -15.91
C LEU A 465 37.75 -33.47 -14.52
N PRO A 466 37.10 -33.02 -13.43
CA PRO A 466 37.45 -33.46 -12.09
C PRO A 466 37.21 -34.98 -11.95
N PRO A 467 38.06 -35.69 -11.18
CA PRO A 467 37.94 -37.14 -11.03
C PRO A 467 36.56 -37.51 -10.44
N PRO A 468 35.84 -38.50 -11.01
CA PRO A 468 34.49 -38.85 -10.60
C PRO A 468 34.51 -39.46 -9.20
N ARG A 469 34.34 -38.62 -8.18
CA ARG A 469 34.03 -39.07 -6.82
C ARG A 469 32.56 -39.50 -6.82
N GLU A 470 32.31 -40.81 -6.75
CA GLU A 470 31.00 -41.48 -6.55
C GLU A 470 29.85 -40.85 -7.35
N LEU A 471 29.39 -41.42 -8.46
CA LEU A 471 28.25 -40.98 -9.33
C LEU A 471 27.19 -40.03 -8.70
N MET A 472 27.58 -38.79 -8.40
CA MET A 472 26.82 -37.78 -7.68
C MET A 472 26.88 -36.49 -8.48
N ILE A 473 25.85 -35.67 -8.35
CA ILE A 473 25.81 -34.37 -9.04
C ILE A 473 26.88 -33.48 -8.42
N GLN A 474 27.74 -32.88 -9.25
CA GLN A 474 28.80 -31.99 -8.81
C GLN A 474 28.71 -30.65 -9.54
N VAL A 475 29.14 -29.59 -8.88
CA VAL A 475 29.19 -28.24 -9.44
C VAL A 475 30.65 -27.79 -9.43
N ASP A 476 31.22 -27.59 -10.62
CA ASP A 476 32.54 -26.99 -10.76
C ASP A 476 32.39 -25.46 -10.88
N GLN A 477 32.82 -24.76 -9.84
CA GLN A 477 32.81 -23.30 -9.80
C GLN A 477 33.91 -22.67 -10.68
N LYS A 478 35.02 -23.38 -10.95
CA LYS A 478 36.15 -22.85 -11.72
C LYS A 478 35.83 -22.77 -13.21
N ASN A 479 35.24 -23.83 -13.75
CA ASN A 479 34.85 -23.93 -15.16
C ASN A 479 33.37 -23.65 -15.40
N GLU A 480 32.65 -23.17 -14.37
CA GLU A 480 31.25 -22.74 -14.46
C GLU A 480 30.32 -23.82 -15.06
N ALA A 481 30.53 -25.07 -14.63
CA ALA A 481 29.88 -26.24 -15.19
C ALA A 481 29.20 -27.10 -14.12
N VAL A 482 28.08 -27.72 -14.47
CA VAL A 482 27.36 -28.71 -13.68
C VAL A 482 27.60 -30.09 -14.27
N LEU A 483 28.09 -31.01 -13.45
CA LEU A 483 28.39 -32.38 -13.83
C LEU A 483 27.21 -33.27 -13.42
N LEU A 484 26.54 -33.89 -14.40
CA LEU A 484 25.37 -34.74 -14.18
C LEU A 484 25.68 -36.20 -14.53
N PRO A 485 25.32 -37.17 -13.67
CA PRO A 485 25.47 -38.59 -13.99
C PRO A 485 24.35 -39.06 -14.92
N ILE A 486 24.63 -39.19 -16.22
CA ILE A 486 23.68 -39.74 -17.20
C ILE A 486 24.08 -41.19 -17.49
N TYR A 487 23.23 -42.14 -17.08
CA TYR A 487 23.43 -43.59 -17.29
C TYR A 487 24.86 -44.10 -16.97
N GLY A 488 25.43 -43.65 -15.84
CA GLY A 488 26.75 -44.07 -15.38
C GLY A 488 27.93 -43.25 -15.92
N THR A 489 27.69 -42.24 -16.75
CA THR A 489 28.71 -41.31 -17.26
C THR A 489 28.48 -39.90 -16.74
N MET A 490 29.53 -39.23 -16.27
CA MET A 490 29.46 -37.83 -15.84
C MET A 490 29.53 -36.90 -17.05
N VAL A 491 28.44 -36.16 -17.31
CA VAL A 491 28.33 -35.25 -18.45
C VAL A 491 28.36 -33.79 -17.95
N PRO A 492 29.29 -32.95 -18.44
CA PRO A 492 29.35 -31.53 -18.08
C PRO A 492 28.36 -30.68 -18.88
N PHE A 493 27.67 -29.79 -18.18
CA PHE A 493 26.80 -28.76 -18.76
C PHE A 493 27.23 -27.38 -18.28
N HIS A 494 27.51 -26.45 -19.20
CA HIS A 494 27.79 -25.07 -18.82
C HIS A 494 26.56 -24.44 -18.15
N VAL A 495 26.75 -23.69 -17.07
CA VAL A 495 25.64 -23.16 -16.25
C VAL A 495 24.71 -22.23 -17.04
N ALA A 496 25.22 -21.52 -18.06
CA ALA A 496 24.39 -20.68 -18.93
C ALA A 496 23.34 -21.47 -19.74
N THR A 497 23.52 -22.78 -19.92
CA THR A 497 22.52 -23.64 -20.59
C THR A 497 21.37 -24.05 -19.65
N VAL A 498 21.50 -23.83 -18.34
CA VAL A 498 20.50 -24.21 -17.33
C VAL A 498 19.52 -23.06 -17.09
N LYS A 499 18.23 -23.30 -17.37
CA LYS A 499 17.12 -22.35 -17.20
C LYS A 499 16.70 -22.20 -15.75
N SER A 500 16.44 -23.32 -15.07
CA SER A 500 16.00 -23.32 -13.67
C SER A 500 16.25 -24.67 -13.01
N VAL A 501 16.40 -24.64 -11.68
CA VAL A 501 16.58 -25.84 -10.86
C VAL A 501 15.61 -25.79 -9.68
N SER A 502 14.85 -26.86 -9.49
CA SER A 502 13.91 -27.03 -8.39
C SER A 502 14.15 -28.34 -7.63
N SER A 503 13.79 -28.34 -6.35
CA SER A 503 13.81 -29.51 -5.48
C SER A 503 12.43 -29.74 -4.89
N GLN A 504 11.91 -30.97 -4.96
CA GLN A 504 10.67 -31.39 -4.32
C GLN A 504 10.96 -32.50 -3.31
N GLN A 505 10.41 -32.39 -2.11
CA GLN A 505 10.50 -33.44 -1.09
C GLN A 505 9.15 -34.13 -0.98
N ASP A 506 9.13 -35.45 -1.14
CA ASP A 506 7.94 -36.27 -0.97
C ASP A 506 7.89 -36.84 0.47
N THR A 507 6.67 -37.12 0.95
CA THR A 507 6.38 -37.61 2.32
C THR A 507 7.14 -38.91 2.66
N ASN A 508 7.56 -39.66 1.62
CA ASN A 508 8.23 -40.96 1.71
C ASN A 508 9.77 -40.92 1.87
N ARG A 509 10.35 -39.84 2.44
CA ARG A 509 11.82 -39.67 2.61
C ARG A 509 12.65 -39.75 1.31
N THR A 510 12.03 -39.52 0.15
CA THR A 510 12.73 -39.41 -1.14
C THR A 510 12.60 -38.00 -1.71
N CYS A 511 13.70 -37.48 -2.25
CA CYS A 511 13.79 -36.14 -2.80
C CYS A 511 14.02 -36.19 -4.31
N TYR A 512 13.40 -35.26 -5.03
CA TYR A 512 13.55 -35.07 -6.46
C TYR A 512 14.27 -33.75 -6.73
N ILE A 513 15.27 -33.78 -7.61
CA ILE A 513 15.88 -32.58 -8.19
C ILE A 513 15.53 -32.55 -9.67
N ARG A 514 14.95 -31.44 -10.13
CA ARG A 514 14.59 -31.19 -11.53
C ARG A 514 15.42 -30.03 -12.06
N ILE A 515 16.18 -30.30 -13.12
CA ILE A 515 17.03 -29.34 -13.82
C ILE A 515 16.40 -29.12 -15.19
N ILE A 516 16.03 -27.87 -15.49
CA ILE A 516 15.42 -27.46 -16.75
C ILE A 516 16.48 -26.67 -17.52
N PHE A 517 16.67 -26.99 -18.80
CA PHE A 517 17.64 -26.36 -19.69
C PHE A 517 16.97 -25.36 -20.65
N ASN A 518 17.77 -24.46 -21.20
CA ASN A 518 17.34 -23.53 -22.23
C ASN A 518 17.13 -24.29 -23.55
N VAL A 519 15.93 -24.17 -24.12
CA VAL A 519 15.58 -24.78 -25.41
C VAL A 519 15.01 -23.71 -26.35
N PRO A 520 15.30 -23.80 -27.66
CA PRO A 520 14.73 -22.88 -28.65
C PRO A 520 13.19 -22.90 -28.63
N GLY A 521 12.56 -21.73 -28.77
CA GLY A 521 11.09 -21.60 -28.83
C GLY A 521 10.36 -21.38 -27.50
N THR A 522 11.07 -21.20 -26.38
CA THR A 522 10.43 -20.77 -25.12
C THR A 522 10.34 -19.23 -25.02
N PRO A 523 9.18 -18.65 -24.63
CA PRO A 523 8.85 -17.23 -24.85
C PRO A 523 9.63 -16.20 -24.00
N PHE A 524 10.63 -16.61 -23.21
CA PHE A 524 11.27 -15.74 -22.21
C PHE A 524 12.80 -15.90 -22.10
N SER A 525 13.53 -16.09 -23.20
CA SER A 525 15.00 -15.95 -23.17
C SER A 525 15.43 -14.70 -23.93
N PRO A 526 15.75 -13.59 -23.23
CA PRO A 526 16.22 -12.34 -23.85
C PRO A 526 17.71 -12.37 -24.23
N LEU A 527 18.36 -13.53 -24.13
CA LEU A 527 19.60 -13.81 -24.84
C LEU A 527 19.36 -15.04 -25.69
N ASP A 528 19.54 -14.93 -27.00
CA ASP A 528 20.26 -15.94 -27.80
C ASP A 528 20.21 -15.65 -29.30
N THR A 529 21.01 -14.68 -29.75
CA THR A 529 21.57 -14.73 -31.12
C THR A 529 22.48 -15.96 -31.29
N SER A 530 22.95 -16.55 -30.18
CA SER A 530 23.74 -17.79 -30.08
C SER A 530 22.95 -19.07 -30.40
N ASN A 531 21.64 -19.15 -30.07
CA ASN A 531 20.81 -20.33 -30.36
C ASN A 531 20.39 -20.45 -31.82
N GLN A 532 20.68 -19.44 -32.65
CA GLN A 532 20.49 -19.54 -34.10
C GLN A 532 21.56 -20.40 -34.78
N LYS A 533 22.71 -20.68 -34.13
CA LYS A 533 23.80 -21.46 -34.74
C LYS A 533 23.44 -22.94 -35.00
N PHE A 534 22.51 -23.52 -34.23
CA PHE A 534 22.15 -24.94 -34.31
C PHE A 534 20.64 -25.17 -34.43
N GLN A 535 19.98 -24.49 -35.38
CA GLN A 535 18.59 -24.77 -35.73
C GLN A 535 18.46 -26.22 -36.23
N GLY A 536 17.59 -27.01 -35.59
CA GLY A 536 17.34 -28.42 -35.94
C GLY A 536 18.08 -29.48 -35.10
N SER A 537 18.92 -29.08 -34.14
CA SER A 537 19.54 -30.04 -33.20
C SER A 537 18.56 -30.53 -32.13
N ILE A 538 18.83 -31.72 -31.56
CA ILE A 538 18.05 -32.26 -30.44
C ILE A 538 18.55 -31.60 -29.14
N TYR A 539 17.67 -30.89 -28.45
CA TYR A 539 17.97 -30.23 -27.18
C TYR A 539 17.41 -31.02 -26.00
N LEU A 540 18.20 -31.11 -24.93
CA LEU A 540 17.74 -31.64 -23.64
C LEU A 540 16.86 -30.60 -22.98
N LYS A 541 15.58 -30.91 -22.72
CA LYS A 541 14.64 -29.98 -22.06
C LYS A 541 14.74 -30.03 -20.55
N GLU A 542 14.77 -31.23 -19.99
CA GLU A 542 14.79 -31.44 -18.55
C GLU A 542 15.43 -32.77 -18.15
N VAL A 543 15.99 -32.79 -16.94
CA VAL A 543 16.49 -33.99 -16.28
C VAL A 543 15.98 -34.00 -14.84
N SER A 544 15.50 -35.16 -14.39
CA SER A 544 15.02 -35.36 -13.02
C SER A 544 15.78 -36.50 -12.35
N PHE A 545 16.40 -36.23 -11.20
CA PHE A 545 17.06 -37.25 -10.39
C PHE A 545 16.31 -37.46 -9.08
N ARG A 546 16.27 -38.72 -8.63
CA ARG A 546 15.69 -39.13 -7.35
C ARG A 546 16.81 -39.57 -6.40
N SER A 547 16.84 -39.02 -5.19
CA SER A 547 17.82 -39.40 -4.16
C SER A 547 17.17 -39.54 -2.78
N LYS A 548 17.82 -40.31 -1.90
CA LYS A 548 17.45 -40.46 -0.48
C LYS A 548 18.11 -39.42 0.43
N ASN A 549 19.10 -38.66 -0.06
CA ASN A 549 19.82 -37.68 0.73
C ASN A 549 19.30 -36.24 0.46
N PRO A 550 18.45 -35.67 1.34
CA PRO A 550 17.88 -34.34 1.15
C PRO A 550 18.92 -33.21 1.26
N ARG A 551 19.91 -33.36 2.14
CA ARG A 551 20.90 -32.30 2.45
C ARG A 551 21.76 -31.98 1.23
N HIS A 552 22.29 -33.03 0.59
CA HIS A 552 23.12 -32.89 -0.60
C HIS A 552 22.35 -32.25 -1.78
N ILE A 553 21.08 -32.60 -1.98
CA ILE A 553 20.24 -31.97 -3.02
C ILE A 553 20.06 -30.48 -2.73
N SER A 554 19.74 -30.10 -1.50
CA SER A 554 19.55 -28.70 -1.13
C SER A 554 20.82 -27.86 -1.33
N GLU A 555 21.98 -28.39 -0.95
CA GLU A 555 23.29 -27.75 -1.15
C GLU A 555 23.60 -27.53 -2.65
N ILE A 556 23.42 -28.57 -3.47
CA ILE A 556 23.66 -28.51 -4.93
C ILE A 556 22.74 -27.50 -5.60
N VAL A 557 21.45 -27.49 -5.26
CA VAL A 557 20.50 -26.51 -5.81
C VAL A 557 20.92 -25.08 -5.45
N GLN A 558 21.40 -24.85 -4.24
CA GLN A 558 21.89 -23.54 -3.82
C GLN A 558 23.18 -23.14 -4.55
N MET A 559 24.12 -24.07 -4.72
CA MET A 559 25.36 -23.82 -5.47
C MET A 559 25.07 -23.49 -6.95
N ILE A 560 24.20 -24.26 -7.63
CA ILE A 560 23.85 -23.98 -9.04
C ILE A 560 23.16 -22.62 -9.17
N LYS A 561 22.22 -22.29 -8.27
CA LYS A 561 21.53 -20.98 -8.28
C LYS A 561 22.50 -19.82 -8.08
N THR A 562 23.49 -19.98 -7.21
CA THR A 562 24.48 -18.95 -6.89
C THR A 562 25.44 -18.73 -8.06
N LEU A 563 25.97 -19.81 -8.63
CA LEU A 563 26.85 -19.78 -9.79
C LEU A 563 26.17 -19.16 -11.01
N ARG A 564 24.91 -19.54 -11.29
CA ARG A 564 24.12 -18.95 -12.38
C ARG A 564 23.95 -17.43 -12.21
N ARG A 565 23.66 -16.97 -10.99
CA ARG A 565 23.50 -15.54 -10.71
C ARG A 565 24.79 -14.75 -10.96
N GLN A 566 25.93 -15.32 -10.60
CA GLN A 566 27.24 -14.70 -10.83
C GLN A 566 27.58 -14.60 -12.33
N VAL A 567 27.39 -15.69 -13.08
CA VAL A 567 27.66 -15.72 -14.52
C VAL A 567 26.75 -14.77 -15.27
N ALA A 568 25.44 -14.79 -15.01
CA ALA A 568 24.48 -13.91 -15.66
C ALA A 568 24.76 -12.42 -15.38
N SER A 569 25.14 -12.08 -14.14
CA SER A 569 25.52 -10.70 -13.78
C SER A 569 26.78 -10.24 -14.54
N ARG A 570 27.79 -11.10 -14.65
CA ARG A 570 29.04 -10.78 -15.34
C ARG A 570 28.85 -10.66 -16.85
N GLU A 571 28.03 -11.52 -17.44
CA GLU A 571 27.70 -11.46 -18.87
C GLU A 571 26.88 -10.22 -19.21
N SER A 572 25.88 -9.87 -18.38
CA SER A 572 25.12 -8.62 -18.52
C SER A 572 26.04 -7.41 -18.47
N GLU A 573 26.93 -7.32 -17.48
CA GLU A 573 27.89 -6.21 -17.34
C GLU A 573 28.84 -6.11 -18.56
N ARG A 574 29.32 -7.25 -19.06
CA ARG A 574 30.16 -7.29 -20.26
C ARG A 574 29.40 -6.86 -21.52
N ALA A 575 28.14 -7.31 -21.68
CA ALA A 575 27.28 -6.93 -22.79
C ALA A 575 26.96 -5.43 -22.76
N GLU A 576 26.62 -4.90 -21.60
CA GLU A 576 26.37 -3.47 -21.40
C GLU A 576 27.62 -2.64 -21.75
N ARG A 577 28.80 -3.07 -21.31
CA ARG A 577 30.07 -2.40 -21.66
C ARG A 577 30.41 -2.45 -23.14
N ALA A 578 30.07 -3.55 -23.82
CA ALA A 578 30.35 -3.72 -25.25
C ALA A 578 29.52 -2.79 -26.14
N THR A 579 28.39 -2.28 -25.64
CA THR A 579 27.49 -1.36 -26.37
C THR A 579 27.76 0.13 -26.11
N LEU A 580 28.85 0.47 -25.41
CA LEU A 580 29.23 1.86 -25.14
C LEU A 580 29.96 2.47 -26.33
N VAL A 581 29.57 3.70 -26.67
CA VAL A 581 30.30 4.53 -27.63
C VAL A 581 31.59 5.03 -26.96
N THR A 582 32.73 4.82 -27.61
CA THR A 582 34.03 5.30 -27.10
C THR A 582 34.08 6.82 -27.19
N GLN A 583 34.24 7.50 -26.04
CA GLN A 583 34.34 8.95 -25.95
C GLN A 583 35.80 9.43 -25.96
N GLU A 584 36.00 10.70 -26.28
CA GLU A 584 37.28 11.37 -26.11
C GLU A 584 37.70 11.40 -24.63
N ARG A 585 39.01 11.45 -24.37
CA ARG A 585 39.52 11.55 -23.01
C ARG A 585 39.42 12.99 -22.50
N LEU A 586 39.04 13.12 -21.23
CA LEU A 586 38.98 14.40 -20.54
C LEU A 586 40.37 15.07 -20.46
N GLN A 587 40.44 16.31 -20.92
CA GLN A 587 41.61 17.18 -20.83
C GLN A 587 41.54 17.99 -19.54
N LEU A 588 42.44 17.69 -18.61
CA LEU A 588 42.53 18.39 -17.34
C LEU A 588 42.94 19.84 -17.54
N ALA A 589 42.28 20.74 -16.82
CA ALA A 589 42.64 22.15 -16.75
C ALA A 589 44.11 22.31 -16.30
N GLY A 590 44.92 22.96 -17.12
CA GLY A 590 46.33 23.24 -16.80
C GLY A 590 46.50 24.33 -15.75
N ALA A 591 47.74 24.56 -15.28
CA ALA A 591 48.06 25.53 -14.22
C ALA A 591 47.60 26.99 -14.48
N LYS A 592 47.26 27.35 -15.73
CA LYS A 592 46.75 28.68 -16.12
C LYS A 592 45.23 28.82 -15.98
N PHE A 593 44.49 27.74 -15.77
CA PHE A 593 43.03 27.75 -15.68
C PHE A 593 42.62 27.17 -14.31
N LYS A 594 42.14 28.02 -13.40
CA LYS A 594 41.68 27.57 -12.08
C LYS A 594 40.38 26.77 -12.28
N PRO A 595 40.34 25.46 -11.92
CA PRO A 595 39.16 24.65 -12.13
C PRO A 595 37.95 25.26 -11.40
N ILE A 596 36.80 25.25 -12.04
CA ILE A 596 35.53 25.61 -11.40
C ILE A 596 35.14 24.38 -10.57
N ARG A 597 34.92 24.53 -9.26
CA ARG A 597 34.69 23.40 -8.36
C ARG A 597 33.43 23.60 -7.56
N LEU A 598 32.69 22.51 -7.37
CA LEU A 598 31.54 22.41 -6.47
C LEU A 598 31.73 21.17 -5.60
N SER A 599 31.84 21.36 -4.29
CA SER A 599 32.13 20.30 -3.31
C SER A 599 30.86 19.77 -2.63
N ASP A 600 31.01 18.69 -1.87
CA ASP A 600 29.96 18.09 -1.03
C ASP A 600 28.72 17.61 -1.78
N LEU A 601 28.93 17.12 -3.01
CA LEU A 601 27.87 16.66 -3.90
C LEU A 601 27.64 15.16 -3.78
N TRP A 602 26.38 14.76 -3.75
CA TRP A 602 25.94 13.39 -4.02
C TRP A 602 25.75 13.17 -5.52
N ILE A 603 25.94 11.94 -5.99
CA ILE A 603 25.72 11.54 -7.40
C ILE A 603 24.57 10.53 -7.51
N ARG A 604 23.75 10.67 -8.55
CA ARG A 604 22.73 9.72 -9.01
C ARG A 604 22.98 9.39 -10.48
N PRO A 605 23.00 8.09 -10.88
CA PRO A 605 22.92 6.91 -10.03
C PRO A 605 24.16 6.76 -9.13
N PRO A 606 24.02 6.12 -7.94
CA PRO A 606 25.15 5.93 -7.04
C PRO A 606 26.13 4.89 -7.57
N PHE A 607 27.41 5.04 -7.22
CA PHE A 607 28.43 4.01 -7.48
C PHE A 607 28.06 2.66 -6.84
N GLY A 608 28.28 1.57 -7.57
CA GLY A 608 27.98 0.23 -7.08
C GLY A 608 29.08 -0.29 -6.14
N GLY A 609 28.71 -0.65 -4.91
CA GLY A 609 29.63 -1.26 -3.94
C GLY A 609 29.00 -1.45 -2.55
N ARG A 610 29.53 -2.35 -1.71
CA ARG A 610 29.08 -2.54 -0.31
C ARG A 610 29.66 -1.48 0.65
N GLY A 611 30.02 -0.31 0.14
CA GLY A 611 30.60 0.79 0.92
C GLY A 611 29.54 1.82 1.35
N ARG A 612 29.81 2.56 2.43
CA ARG A 612 29.03 3.75 2.79
C ARG A 612 29.13 4.78 1.65
N LYS A 613 28.03 5.43 1.31
CA LYS A 613 28.00 6.52 0.32
C LYS A 613 28.94 7.64 0.78
N LEU A 614 29.75 8.18 -0.14
CA LEU A 614 30.66 9.30 0.10
C LEU A 614 30.24 10.49 -0.76
N THR A 615 30.40 11.70 -0.22
CA THR A 615 30.28 12.93 -0.99
C THR A 615 31.52 13.14 -1.85
N GLY A 616 31.35 13.83 -2.97
CA GLY A 616 32.41 14.08 -3.94
C GLY A 616 32.43 15.54 -4.40
N THR A 617 33.42 15.86 -5.24
CA THR A 617 33.59 17.18 -5.83
C THR A 617 33.45 17.09 -7.34
N LEU A 618 32.67 17.99 -7.92
CA LEU A 618 32.54 18.19 -9.36
C LEU A 618 33.49 19.30 -9.80
N GLU A 619 34.43 18.97 -10.69
CA GLU A 619 35.39 19.92 -11.26
C GLU A 619 35.12 20.14 -12.75
N GLY A 620 34.98 21.39 -13.17
CA GLY A 620 34.95 21.80 -14.58
C GLY A 620 36.35 21.94 -15.15
N HIS A 621 36.61 21.22 -16.24
CA HIS A 621 37.86 21.23 -17.00
C HIS A 621 37.65 21.77 -18.42
N THR A 622 38.67 21.65 -19.27
CA THR A 622 38.68 22.27 -20.59
C THR A 622 37.59 21.72 -21.51
N ASN A 623 37.35 20.41 -21.52
CA ASN A 623 36.42 19.75 -22.44
C ASN A 623 35.33 18.91 -21.76
N GLY A 624 35.16 19.06 -20.44
CA GLY A 624 34.19 18.28 -19.68
C GLY A 624 34.25 18.52 -18.17
N PHE A 625 33.41 17.80 -17.44
CA PHE A 625 33.41 17.72 -15.99
C PHE A 625 34.02 16.42 -15.50
N ARG A 626 34.65 16.48 -14.32
CA ARG A 626 35.08 15.30 -13.57
C ARG A 626 34.44 15.33 -12.19
N TYR A 627 33.68 14.29 -11.87
CA TYR A 627 33.28 14.00 -10.52
C TYR A 627 34.26 13.01 -9.89
N SER A 628 34.76 13.32 -8.70
CA SER A 628 35.63 12.42 -7.94
C SER A 628 35.30 12.44 -6.46
N THR A 629 35.32 11.27 -5.83
CA THR A 629 35.23 11.13 -4.36
C THR A 629 36.63 10.94 -3.76
N SER A 630 36.70 10.73 -2.44
CA SER A 630 37.96 10.38 -1.77
C SER A 630 38.54 9.05 -2.24
N ARG A 631 37.74 8.19 -2.90
CA ARG A 631 38.22 6.94 -3.46
C ARG A 631 38.58 7.07 -4.96
N PRO A 632 39.73 6.51 -5.39
CA PRO A 632 40.18 6.65 -6.76
C PRO A 632 39.35 5.86 -7.79
N ASP A 633 38.61 4.84 -7.37
CA ASP A 633 37.73 4.01 -8.19
C ASP A 633 36.34 4.65 -8.46
N GLU A 634 35.95 5.65 -7.67
CA GLU A 634 34.69 6.38 -7.79
C GLU A 634 34.89 7.70 -8.56
N ARG A 635 35.20 7.58 -9.85
CA ARG A 635 35.40 8.72 -10.77
C ARG A 635 34.49 8.62 -11.99
N VAL A 636 33.90 9.74 -12.37
CA VAL A 636 33.05 9.87 -13.57
C VAL A 636 33.47 11.11 -14.35
N ASP A 637 33.74 10.91 -15.63
CA ASP A 637 34.07 11.97 -16.58
C ASP A 637 32.87 12.20 -17.50
N ILE A 638 32.44 13.46 -17.65
CA ILE A 638 31.33 13.87 -18.51
C ILE A 638 31.85 14.89 -19.51
N MET A 639 31.92 14.50 -20.78
CA MET A 639 32.42 15.36 -21.85
C MET A 639 31.36 16.38 -22.27
N PHE A 640 31.75 17.64 -22.54
CA PHE A 640 30.80 18.67 -22.99
C PHE A 640 30.07 18.27 -24.27
N GLY A 641 30.77 17.69 -25.25
CA GLY A 641 30.16 17.23 -26.50
C GLY A 641 29.20 16.04 -26.35
N ASN A 642 29.11 15.42 -25.17
CA ASN A 642 28.14 14.37 -24.90
C ASN A 642 26.92 14.85 -24.10
N ILE A 643 26.93 16.08 -23.58
CA ILE A 643 25.80 16.68 -22.88
C ILE A 643 24.80 17.15 -23.93
N LYS A 644 23.56 16.68 -23.81
CA LYS A 644 22.43 17.10 -24.66
C LYS A 644 21.65 18.23 -24.00
N HIS A 645 21.33 18.06 -22.71
CA HIS A 645 20.69 19.10 -21.90
C HIS A 645 21.32 19.13 -20.52
N ALA A 646 21.52 20.35 -19.99
CA ALA A 646 21.99 20.59 -18.64
C ALA A 646 20.92 21.39 -17.89
N PHE A 647 20.51 20.92 -16.71
CA PHE A 647 19.50 21.58 -15.91
C PHE A 647 20.06 21.99 -14.56
N PHE A 648 19.63 23.15 -14.09
CA PHE A 648 19.87 23.62 -12.74
C PHE A 648 18.53 23.90 -12.06
N GLN A 649 18.31 23.27 -10.90
CA GLN A 649 17.11 23.47 -10.10
C GLN A 649 17.50 23.81 -8.65
N ALA A 650 17.12 25.03 -8.24
CA ALA A 650 17.31 25.52 -6.88
C ALA A 650 16.30 24.86 -5.90
N ALA A 651 16.72 24.67 -4.65
CA ALA A 651 15.81 24.23 -3.60
C ALA A 651 14.91 25.40 -3.18
N GLU A 652 13.66 25.41 -3.65
CA GLU A 652 12.61 26.36 -3.20
C GLU A 652 11.60 25.67 -2.28
N LYS A 653 10.74 24.79 -2.81
CA LYS A 653 9.87 23.91 -2.02
C LYS A 653 10.42 22.49 -1.89
N GLU A 654 11.50 22.19 -2.63
CA GLU A 654 12.11 20.86 -2.69
C GLU A 654 13.22 20.70 -1.64
N MET A 655 13.46 19.45 -1.22
CA MET A 655 14.47 19.09 -0.21
C MET A 655 15.91 19.10 -0.76
N ILE A 656 16.08 19.22 -2.08
CA ILE A 656 17.37 19.08 -2.76
C ILE A 656 17.64 20.23 -3.75
N THR A 657 18.88 20.71 -3.77
CA THR A 657 19.42 21.56 -4.86
C THR A 657 20.20 20.66 -5.80
N LEU A 658 19.95 20.72 -7.11
CA LEU A 658 20.48 19.74 -8.06
C LEU A 658 20.99 20.36 -9.37
N LEU A 659 21.94 19.65 -9.98
CA LEU A 659 22.43 19.81 -11.35
C LEU A 659 22.20 18.48 -12.08
N HIS A 660 21.47 18.51 -13.19
CA HIS A 660 21.18 17.30 -13.98
C HIS A 660 21.78 17.42 -15.37
N PHE A 661 22.46 16.35 -15.82
CA PHE A 661 23.00 16.24 -17.16
C PHE A 661 22.33 15.08 -17.89
N HIS A 662 21.59 15.39 -18.95
CA HIS A 662 21.05 14.42 -19.88
C HIS A 662 22.00 14.28 -21.07
N LEU A 663 22.47 13.06 -21.34
CA LEU A 663 23.54 12.79 -22.29
C LEU A 663 23.04 12.20 -23.61
N HIS A 664 23.72 12.52 -24.72
CA HIS A 664 23.47 11.89 -26.02
C HIS A 664 23.75 10.38 -25.98
N ASN A 665 24.97 10.04 -25.54
CA ASN A 665 25.43 8.67 -25.41
C ASN A 665 25.46 8.24 -23.95
N HIS A 666 25.10 6.98 -23.72
CA HIS A 666 25.19 6.37 -22.40
C HIS A 666 26.63 6.34 -21.90
N ILE A 667 26.81 6.60 -20.62
CA ILE A 667 28.09 6.40 -19.92
C ILE A 667 27.91 5.40 -18.79
N MET A 668 29.02 4.86 -18.31
CA MET A 668 29.02 3.99 -17.12
C MET A 668 29.30 4.82 -15.88
N VAL A 669 28.35 4.80 -14.94
CA VAL A 669 28.54 5.31 -13.59
C VAL A 669 28.61 4.11 -12.66
N GLY A 670 29.83 3.75 -12.24
CA GLY A 670 30.10 2.48 -11.57
C GLY A 670 29.72 1.28 -12.44
N ASN A 671 28.69 0.54 -12.01
CA ASN A 671 28.19 -0.64 -12.73
C ASN A 671 26.88 -0.39 -13.48
N LYS A 672 26.36 0.84 -13.50
CA LYS A 672 25.10 1.17 -14.19
C LYS A 672 25.38 1.97 -15.45
N LYS A 673 24.82 1.50 -16.58
CA LYS A 673 24.74 2.26 -17.83
C LYS A 673 23.59 3.28 -17.73
N THR A 674 23.87 4.57 -17.87
CA THR A 674 22.86 5.64 -17.78
C THR A 674 23.09 6.72 -18.82
N LYS A 675 22.02 7.39 -19.25
CA LYS A 675 22.09 8.68 -19.98
C LYS A 675 21.95 9.88 -19.05
N ASP A 676 21.33 9.67 -17.91
CA ASP A 676 21.02 10.72 -16.95
C ASP A 676 21.97 10.63 -15.76
N VAL A 677 22.66 11.74 -15.49
CA VAL A 677 23.56 11.87 -14.34
C VAL A 677 23.21 13.15 -13.59
N GLN A 678 22.89 12.99 -12.32
CA GLN A 678 22.49 14.08 -11.45
C GLN A 678 23.45 14.24 -10.28
N PHE A 679 23.80 15.49 -9.98
CA PHE A 679 24.54 15.89 -8.78
C PHE A 679 23.65 16.72 -7.89
N TYR A 680 23.57 16.43 -6.60
CA TYR A 680 22.65 17.12 -5.70
C TYR A 680 23.20 17.25 -4.27
N VAL A 681 22.65 18.20 -3.53
CA VAL A 681 22.84 18.39 -2.09
C VAL A 681 21.48 18.36 -1.41
N GLU A 682 21.39 17.63 -0.29
CA GLU A 682 20.20 17.62 0.57
C GLU A 682 20.27 18.83 1.52
N VAL A 683 19.23 19.66 1.49
CA VAL A 683 19.20 20.94 2.20
C VAL A 683 18.51 20.83 3.56
N MET A 684 17.58 19.89 3.72
CA MET A 684 16.95 19.57 5.00
C MET A 684 17.49 18.26 5.57
N ASP A 685 17.92 18.29 6.83
CA ASP A 685 18.21 17.08 7.60
C ASP A 685 16.89 16.56 8.17
N VAL A 686 16.59 15.26 7.98
CA VAL A 686 15.49 14.62 8.72
C VAL A 686 15.89 14.60 10.19
N VAL A 687 15.50 15.63 10.95
CA VAL A 687 15.72 15.66 12.39
C VAL A 687 14.85 14.56 13.00
N GLN A 688 15.44 13.39 13.21
CA GLN A 688 14.90 12.38 14.11
C GLN A 688 14.99 12.96 15.53
N THR A 689 14.00 13.73 15.92
CA THR A 689 13.85 14.17 17.31
C THR A 689 13.57 12.94 18.18
N VAL A 690 14.62 12.47 18.84
CA VAL A 690 14.52 11.59 20.01
C VAL A 690 13.96 12.45 21.14
N GLY A 691 12.62 12.53 21.23
CA GLY A 691 11.97 13.23 22.33
C GLY A 691 10.61 13.80 21.95
N GLY A 692 9.57 12.98 22.11
CA GLY A 692 8.18 13.44 22.02
C GLY A 692 7.84 14.41 23.14
N GLY A 693 7.91 15.71 22.85
CA GLY A 693 7.37 16.77 23.67
C GLY A 693 6.97 17.91 22.76
N LYS A 694 5.69 18.29 22.77
CA LYS A 694 5.17 19.45 22.04
C LYS A 694 5.96 20.69 22.46
N ARG A 695 6.85 21.20 21.61
CA ARG A 695 7.38 22.55 21.75
C ARG A 695 6.42 23.52 21.08
N SER A 696 6.31 24.70 21.67
CA SER A 696 5.37 25.75 21.28
C SER A 696 5.98 26.56 20.15
N ALA A 697 5.19 26.98 19.16
CA ALA A 697 5.60 27.80 18.01
C ALA A 697 6.21 29.19 18.35
N TYR A 698 6.45 29.47 19.63
CA TYR A 698 7.12 30.66 20.15
C TYR A 698 8.40 30.31 20.94
N ASP A 699 8.94 29.10 20.76
CA ASP A 699 10.22 28.71 21.35
C ASP A 699 11.37 29.41 20.58
N PRO A 700 12.16 30.28 21.22
CA PRO A 700 13.28 30.96 20.56
C PRO A 700 14.27 30.00 19.90
N ASP A 701 14.41 28.78 20.45
CA ASP A 701 15.32 27.76 19.92
C ASP A 701 14.84 27.21 18.57
N GLU A 702 13.52 27.07 18.36
CA GLU A 702 12.91 26.58 17.11
C GLU A 702 13.01 27.64 16.00
N ILE A 703 12.79 28.92 16.34
CA ILE A 703 12.95 30.05 15.41
C ILE A 703 14.42 30.21 14.98
N GLU A 704 15.37 30.00 15.91
CA GLU A 704 16.80 30.05 15.58
C GLU A 704 17.25 28.85 14.73
N GLU A 705 16.64 27.67 14.91
CA GLU A 705 16.87 26.49 14.07
C GLU A 705 16.31 26.70 12.66
N GLU A 706 15.08 27.19 12.51
CA GLU A 706 14.50 27.56 11.21
C GLU A 706 15.32 28.62 10.46
N GLN A 707 15.82 29.64 11.17
CA GLN A 707 16.65 30.67 10.55
C GLN A 707 17.98 30.10 10.03
N ARG A 708 18.61 29.21 10.81
CA ARG A 708 19.85 28.52 10.38
C ARG A 708 19.61 27.63 9.16
N GLU A 709 18.47 26.95 9.08
CA GLU A 709 18.10 26.15 7.90
C GLU A 709 17.89 27.03 6.66
N ARG A 710 17.21 28.17 6.80
CA ARG A 710 17.04 29.15 5.71
C ARG A 710 18.37 29.71 5.21
N ASP A 711 19.27 30.08 6.13
CA ASP A 711 20.58 30.62 5.78
C ASP A 711 21.45 29.56 5.08
N ARG A 712 21.41 28.30 5.54
CA ARG A 712 22.10 27.18 4.89
C ARG A 712 21.57 26.93 3.48
N LYS A 713 20.24 26.92 3.30
CA LYS A 713 19.58 26.78 1.99
C LYS A 713 19.97 27.89 1.02
N ASN A 714 19.90 29.14 1.45
CA ASN A 714 20.26 30.29 0.63
C ASN A 714 21.73 30.26 0.21
N LYS A 715 22.61 29.85 1.13
CA LYS A 715 24.03 29.68 0.84
C LYS A 715 24.29 28.61 -0.22
N ILE A 716 23.68 27.43 -0.07
CA ILE A 716 23.83 26.32 -1.05
C ILE A 716 23.32 26.75 -2.42
N ASN A 717 22.14 27.37 -2.51
CA ASN A 717 21.59 27.85 -3.77
C ASN A 717 22.51 28.90 -4.42
N THR A 718 23.09 29.82 -3.63
CA THR A 718 24.04 30.82 -4.12
C THR A 718 25.32 30.19 -4.65
N ASP A 719 25.86 29.17 -3.97
CA ASP A 719 27.07 28.46 -4.39
C ASP A 719 26.85 27.72 -5.73
N PHE A 720 25.70 27.05 -5.89
CA PHE A 720 25.32 26.42 -7.15
C PHE A 720 25.11 27.45 -8.28
N GLN A 721 24.42 28.56 -8.00
CA GLN A 721 24.21 29.63 -9.00
C GLN A 721 25.55 30.22 -9.46
N ASN A 722 26.49 30.45 -8.54
CA ASN A 722 27.83 30.92 -8.85
C ASN A 722 28.61 29.91 -9.72
N PHE A 723 28.44 28.61 -9.45
CA PHE A 723 29.03 27.56 -10.28
C PHE A 723 28.44 27.58 -11.70
N VAL A 724 27.12 27.61 -11.82
CA VAL A 724 26.38 27.67 -13.11
C VAL A 724 26.80 28.88 -13.94
N ASN A 725 26.85 30.06 -13.34
CA ASN A 725 27.25 31.29 -14.03
C ASN A 725 28.68 31.18 -14.58
N ARG A 726 29.63 30.68 -13.78
CA ARG A 726 31.03 30.51 -14.22
C ARG A 726 31.19 29.47 -15.33
N VAL A 727 30.34 28.46 -15.36
CA VAL A 727 30.34 27.45 -16.43
C VAL A 727 29.70 28.01 -17.70
N ASN A 728 28.62 28.77 -17.59
CA ASN A 728 28.03 29.48 -18.73
C ASN A 728 29.04 30.44 -19.37
N ASP A 729 29.84 31.15 -18.57
CA ASP A 729 30.95 31.99 -19.07
C ASP A 729 32.01 31.17 -19.84
N LEU A 730 32.27 29.93 -19.41
CA LEU A 730 33.17 29.01 -20.10
C LEU A 730 32.58 28.54 -21.44
N TRP A 731 31.31 28.17 -21.46
CA TRP A 731 30.60 27.74 -22.68
C TRP A 731 30.37 28.89 -23.67
N GLY A 732 30.31 30.14 -23.20
CA GLY A 732 30.25 31.34 -24.04
C GLY A 732 31.54 31.61 -24.86
N GLN A 733 32.63 30.88 -24.61
CA GLN A 733 33.87 31.04 -25.37
C GLN A 733 33.71 30.56 -26.82
N PRO A 734 34.39 31.19 -27.81
CA PRO A 734 34.22 30.89 -29.24
C PRO A 734 34.42 29.41 -29.61
N GLN A 735 35.25 28.70 -28.84
CA GLN A 735 35.55 27.29 -29.01
C GLN A 735 34.37 26.34 -28.73
N PHE A 736 33.37 26.78 -27.95
CA PHE A 736 32.19 25.96 -27.58
C PHE A 736 30.88 26.48 -28.14
N LYS A 737 30.90 27.60 -28.87
CA LYS A 737 29.70 28.21 -29.48
C LYS A 737 28.96 27.28 -30.46
N GLY A 738 29.64 26.24 -30.98
CA GLY A 738 29.02 25.22 -31.82
C GLY A 738 28.24 24.12 -31.08
N LEU A 739 28.31 24.06 -29.74
CA LEU A 739 27.65 23.04 -28.93
C LEU A 739 26.31 23.49 -28.33
N ASP A 740 26.00 24.80 -28.38
CA ASP A 740 24.74 25.41 -27.88
C ASP A 740 24.35 24.92 -26.47
N LEU A 741 25.34 24.89 -25.57
CA LEU A 741 25.16 24.42 -24.20
C LEU A 741 24.79 25.60 -23.28
N GLU A 742 23.63 25.48 -22.64
CA GLU A 742 23.19 26.36 -21.57
C GLU A 742 22.60 25.55 -20.41
N PHE A 743 22.57 26.18 -19.22
CA PHE A 743 21.84 25.62 -18.08
C PHE A 743 20.39 26.09 -18.12
N ASP A 744 19.50 25.15 -18.42
CA ASP A 744 18.07 25.38 -18.39
C ASP A 744 17.55 25.35 -16.95
N GLN A 745 16.70 26.33 -16.62
CA GLN A 745 16.02 26.41 -15.32
C GLN A 745 14.56 26.01 -15.48
N PRO A 746 14.05 25.08 -14.65
CA PRO A 746 12.63 24.70 -14.67
C PRO A 746 11.71 25.88 -14.31
N LEU A 747 10.74 26.16 -15.18
CA LEU A 747 9.73 27.21 -14.99
C LEU A 747 8.57 26.68 -14.14
N ARG A 748 8.71 26.79 -12.81
CA ARG A 748 7.77 26.19 -11.86
C ARG A 748 6.32 26.65 -12.05
N GLU A 749 6.11 27.91 -12.43
CA GLU A 749 4.77 28.50 -12.67
C GLU A 749 3.98 27.79 -13.78
N LEU A 750 4.68 27.15 -14.71
CA LEU A 750 4.09 26.40 -15.82
C LEU A 750 4.11 24.88 -15.57
N GLY A 751 4.56 24.46 -14.39
CA GLY A 751 4.61 23.06 -14.00
C GLY A 751 3.22 22.49 -13.70
N PHE A 752 3.06 21.19 -13.93
CA PHE A 752 1.82 20.48 -13.68
C PHE A 752 2.11 19.10 -13.11
N HIS A 753 1.17 18.56 -12.33
CA HIS A 753 1.27 17.19 -11.85
C HIS A 753 0.86 16.21 -12.96
N GLY A 754 1.71 15.22 -13.23
CA GLY A 754 1.48 14.16 -14.21
C GLY A 754 1.97 12.80 -13.71
N VAL A 755 1.73 11.73 -14.48
CA VAL A 755 2.05 10.35 -14.05
C VAL A 755 2.97 9.63 -15.06
N PRO A 756 4.19 10.14 -15.34
CA PRO A 756 5.00 9.65 -16.46
C PRO A 756 5.57 8.23 -16.27
N HIS A 757 5.69 7.78 -15.01
CA HIS A 757 6.28 6.48 -14.65
C HIS A 757 5.43 5.72 -13.61
N LYS A 758 4.09 5.82 -13.70
CA LYS A 758 3.12 5.17 -12.79
C LYS A 758 3.10 5.71 -11.35
N ALA A 759 3.73 6.85 -11.14
CA ALA A 759 3.68 7.62 -9.90
C ALA A 759 3.41 9.07 -10.25
N SER A 760 2.60 9.75 -9.42
CA SER A 760 2.34 11.17 -9.59
C SER A 760 3.59 11.96 -9.29
N ALA A 761 3.99 12.81 -10.22
CA ALA A 761 5.16 13.65 -10.09
C ALA A 761 4.92 15.04 -10.69
N PHE A 762 5.65 16.03 -10.16
CA PHE A 762 5.55 17.40 -10.63
C PHE A 762 6.47 17.60 -11.84
N ILE A 763 5.85 17.62 -13.03
CA ILE A 763 6.54 17.82 -14.30
C ILE A 763 6.63 19.32 -14.56
N VAL A 764 7.84 19.79 -14.88
CA VAL A 764 8.10 21.21 -15.09
C VAL A 764 8.65 21.44 -16.49
N PRO A 765 8.09 22.38 -17.26
CA PRO A 765 8.69 22.77 -18.53
C PRO A 765 9.91 23.67 -18.30
N THR A 766 10.85 23.59 -19.23
CA THR A 766 12.01 24.48 -19.38
C THR A 766 11.91 25.17 -20.74
N SER A 767 12.87 26.03 -21.07
CA SER A 767 13.03 26.63 -22.41
C SER A 767 12.99 25.59 -23.54
N SER A 768 13.61 24.43 -23.34
CA SER A 768 13.84 23.44 -24.40
C SER A 768 13.25 22.05 -24.15
N CYS A 769 12.89 21.73 -22.91
CA CYS A 769 12.49 20.39 -22.48
C CYS A 769 11.30 20.39 -21.51
N LEU A 770 10.59 19.26 -21.45
CA LEU A 770 9.67 18.92 -20.37
C LEU A 770 10.38 17.93 -19.43
N VAL A 771 10.51 18.27 -18.14
CA VAL A 771 11.39 17.54 -17.22
C VAL A 771 10.76 17.21 -15.87
N GLU A 772 11.20 16.10 -15.30
CA GLU A 772 10.98 15.71 -13.90
C GLU A 772 12.31 15.18 -13.35
N LEU A 773 12.94 15.96 -12.46
CA LEU A 773 14.31 15.73 -12.01
C LEU A 773 14.40 15.33 -10.52
N ILE A 774 13.31 15.39 -9.76
CA ILE A 774 13.33 15.16 -8.31
C ILE A 774 13.33 13.67 -7.98
N GLU A 775 12.40 12.92 -8.58
CA GLU A 775 12.26 11.47 -8.37
C GLU A 775 12.94 10.66 -9.47
N THR A 776 13.29 9.42 -9.14
CA THR A 776 13.87 8.46 -10.09
C THR A 776 12.84 7.37 -10.39
N PRO A 777 12.60 6.99 -11.67
CA PRO A 777 13.35 7.38 -12.87
C PRO A 777 13.06 8.81 -13.36
N PHE A 778 14.08 9.48 -13.86
CA PHE A 778 13.98 10.86 -14.34
C PHE A 778 13.25 10.94 -15.70
N LEU A 779 12.40 11.95 -15.86
CA LEU A 779 11.77 12.26 -17.13
C LEU A 779 12.51 13.43 -17.79
N VAL A 780 13.03 13.24 -19.00
CA VAL A 780 13.59 14.32 -19.83
C VAL A 780 13.10 14.15 -21.26
N ILE A 781 12.21 15.05 -21.69
CA ILE A 781 11.62 15.05 -23.02
C ILE A 781 12.03 16.33 -23.74
N THR A 782 12.83 16.20 -24.80
CA THR A 782 13.23 17.32 -25.65
C THR A 782 12.08 17.77 -26.54
N LEU A 783 11.68 19.04 -26.47
CA LEU A 783 10.53 19.55 -27.23
C LEU A 783 10.75 19.49 -28.75
N SER A 784 12.00 19.64 -29.21
CA SER A 784 12.33 19.55 -30.65
C SER A 784 12.22 18.13 -31.23
N GLU A 785 12.14 17.09 -30.39
CA GLU A 785 11.98 15.69 -30.80
C GLU A 785 10.52 15.25 -30.86
N ILE A 786 9.59 16.09 -30.39
CA ILE A 786 8.15 15.83 -30.44
C ILE A 786 7.64 16.12 -31.86
N GLU A 787 6.88 15.20 -32.44
CA GLU A 787 6.19 15.42 -33.72
C GLU A 787 4.76 15.89 -33.49
N ILE A 788 4.00 15.22 -32.63
CA ILE A 788 2.65 15.62 -32.25
C ILE A 788 2.37 15.22 -30.79
N VAL A 789 1.55 16.02 -30.11
CA VAL A 789 0.98 15.69 -28.80
C VAL A 789 -0.50 15.41 -29.00
N ASN A 790 -0.93 14.19 -28.67
CA ASN A 790 -2.33 13.80 -28.70
C ASN A 790 -2.91 13.87 -27.28
N LEU A 791 -3.90 14.73 -27.07
CA LEU A 791 -4.62 14.79 -25.81
C LEU A 791 -5.76 13.78 -25.88
N GLU A 792 -5.64 12.73 -25.09
CA GLU A 792 -6.65 11.68 -24.97
C GLU A 792 -7.57 11.97 -23.78
N ARG A 793 -8.80 11.48 -23.83
CA ARG A 793 -9.81 11.70 -22.77
C ARG A 793 -10.16 13.18 -22.50
N VAL A 794 -10.05 14.04 -23.51
CA VAL A 794 -10.56 15.42 -23.40
C VAL A 794 -12.09 15.42 -23.57
N GLY A 795 -12.81 15.48 -22.44
CA GLY A 795 -14.27 15.52 -22.41
C GLY A 795 -14.81 16.56 -21.41
N LEU A 796 -15.99 17.10 -21.69
CA LEU A 796 -16.70 17.99 -20.76
C LEU A 796 -17.03 17.22 -19.47
N GLY A 797 -16.35 17.57 -18.37
CA GLY A 797 -16.53 16.95 -17.03
C GLY A 797 -15.37 16.08 -16.54
N GLN A 798 -14.26 15.96 -17.28
CA GLN A 798 -13.04 15.27 -16.81
C GLN A 798 -11.93 16.31 -16.54
N LYS A 799 -11.42 16.35 -15.31
CA LYS A 799 -10.28 17.22 -14.94
C LYS A 799 -8.94 16.66 -15.39
N ASN A 800 -8.82 15.33 -15.39
CA ASN A 800 -7.62 14.62 -15.83
C ASN A 800 -7.80 14.15 -17.27
N PHE A 801 -6.84 14.48 -18.11
CA PHE A 801 -6.74 14.01 -19.48
C PHE A 801 -5.37 13.36 -19.68
N ASP A 802 -5.29 12.47 -20.65
CA ASP A 802 -4.03 11.82 -20.98
C ASP A 802 -3.31 12.62 -22.06
N MET A 803 -1.99 12.58 -22.02
CA MET A 803 -1.16 13.23 -23.00
C MET A 803 -0.20 12.22 -23.63
N THR A 804 -0.53 11.78 -24.84
CA THR A 804 0.34 10.90 -25.63
C THR A 804 1.31 11.76 -26.43
N ILE A 805 2.59 11.72 -26.06
CA ILE A 805 3.67 12.41 -26.78
C ILE A 805 4.21 11.48 -27.87
N VAL A 806 3.99 11.85 -29.14
CA VAL A 806 4.49 11.12 -30.30
C VAL A 806 5.81 11.74 -30.75
N PHE A 807 6.89 10.96 -30.73
CA PHE A 807 8.22 11.39 -31.15
C PHE A 807 8.41 11.35 -32.67
N LYS A 808 9.36 12.14 -33.16
CA LYS A 808 9.85 12.09 -34.55
C LYS A 808 10.49 10.76 -34.92
N ASP A 809 11.13 10.10 -33.94
CA ASP A 809 11.68 8.76 -34.10
C ASP A 809 10.66 7.72 -33.59
N PHE A 810 9.94 7.10 -34.51
CA PHE A 810 8.95 6.07 -34.22
C PHE A 810 9.54 4.77 -33.65
N LYS A 811 10.87 4.61 -33.62
CA LYS A 811 11.52 3.46 -32.95
C LYS A 811 11.71 3.68 -31.45
N ARG A 812 11.54 4.92 -30.97
CA ARG A 812 11.55 5.23 -29.55
C ARG A 812 10.17 4.91 -28.98
N ASP A 813 10.13 4.08 -27.95
CA ASP A 813 8.88 3.80 -27.24
C ASP A 813 8.25 5.10 -26.76
N CYS A 814 6.96 5.30 -27.04
CA CYS A 814 6.20 6.41 -26.51
C CYS A 814 6.13 6.24 -24.98
N PRO A 815 6.37 7.29 -24.17
CA PRO A 815 6.04 7.29 -22.76
C PRO A 815 4.52 7.43 -22.73
N SER A 816 3.80 6.33 -22.88
CA SER A 816 2.36 6.25 -22.70
C SER A 816 2.11 5.84 -21.25
N ASP A 817 1.70 6.78 -20.42
CA ASP A 817 0.77 6.60 -19.31
C ASP A 817 0.19 7.98 -18.95
#